data_AF-A0A024FKP7-F1
#
_entry.id   AF-A0A024FKP7-F1
#
_cell.length_a   1.000
_cell.length_b   1.000
_cell.length_c   1.000
_cell.angle_alpha   90.00
_cell.angle_beta   90.00
_cell.angle_gamma   90.00
#
_symmetry.space_group_name_H-M   'P 1'
#
loop_
_entity.id
_entity.type
_entity.pdbx_description
1 polymer ?
#
loop_
_entity_poly.entity_id
_entity_poly.type
_entity_poly.pdbx_seq_one_letter_code
_entity_poly.pdbx_strand_id
1 'polypeptide(L)'
;MKNTLLFAFIFMFSLCFAQEIPEDVKPPSWNLDNLSNVIPFKLAPFNLKNLQDEDEINDKDQSKPWRFGHDIYVDHSFNDVGEWTTLENGDRIWRMSYKSKNAHTINFMFDVFRIPVGAKLYVYNNEKTDILRPFTHHNNNPEEILGTWLVEGDQAWIEYYQPAHVTDKAKIVVGSVVHGYRTAETYQKGLNDSGACNQDVDCDITPSGADPFDLDTVKENVKKANAMMVTGSNGFCSGTLINNSNNDGTPYFMTANHCGGGEAGWAFRFNWRSPNPSCSTNVNSTNGTFNQTVSGAILRANSSESDMELVEITDTSFFSNNSDLVWAGWNRSTTDLPALNFGIHHPNGDIQKTCRDDEGATRVVSPFNGNSTAKMWLIDDWDLGVTSQGSSGSALYNETGHLIGVLSGGGAQCSGTVDNGLSDIYGRFGVAWDFGSTQASRLKEWLDPSNSGVNVLDQYPPLETFGLDARVSAGSGNDSEICNEAFSPEVTLINPGNLTLSSADVTYYIDSESSTTVNWSGLLTSGGSVVVATPTFSNLSSGDHTFTISVNNPNAGSDENTSNDNFVFNFNVSPSYSTSEIVFNILTDNYGSETTWELRNSLGAIVSSGPSTPYANATTYQETITIPSFNECYTFTISDSADDGICCGYGIGNYNIEDANGNVIINSSGNFGTSESILFKAQDPLSLNEFGLDDLVNIFPNPVKDNLGIVLTSISENVKYQIFNTLGQNIANGNLEGNMMHNINMSQYLSGIYFIKLSTSSSTITKKVIKK
;
A
#
# COMPACT_ATOMS: atom_id res chain seq x y z
N MET A 1 -50.87 -36.78 -14.09
CA MET A 1 -50.16 -36.63 -12.79
C MET A 1 -48.97 -35.73 -13.03
N LYS A 2 -48.97 -34.56 -12.38
CA LYS A 2 -47.90 -33.56 -12.41
C LYS A 2 -46.70 -34.10 -11.61
N ASN A 3 -45.49 -33.89 -12.10
CA ASN A 3 -44.32 -33.66 -11.25
C ASN A 3 -43.47 -32.58 -11.91
N THR A 4 -43.57 -31.40 -11.32
CA THR A 4 -42.83 -30.17 -11.57
C THR A 4 -41.40 -30.32 -11.04
N LEU A 5 -40.40 -30.07 -11.88
CA LEU A 5 -39.02 -29.83 -11.48
C LEU A 5 -38.82 -28.32 -11.36
N LEU A 6 -38.56 -27.87 -10.13
CA LEU A 6 -38.34 -26.48 -9.75
C LEU A 6 -36.84 -26.17 -9.94
N PHE A 7 -36.49 -25.33 -10.90
CA PHE A 7 -35.15 -24.72 -10.98
C PHE A 7 -35.15 -23.50 -10.05
N ALA A 8 -34.42 -23.58 -8.93
CA ALA A 8 -34.17 -22.45 -8.06
C ALA A 8 -32.93 -21.70 -8.57
N PHE A 9 -33.15 -20.53 -9.19
CA PHE A 9 -32.09 -19.57 -9.47
C PHE A 9 -31.77 -18.85 -8.16
N ILE A 10 -30.63 -19.14 -7.56
CA ILE A 10 -30.09 -18.38 -6.42
C ILE A 10 -29.41 -17.15 -7.04
N PHE A 11 -30.09 -16.01 -7.00
CA PHE A 11 -29.47 -14.71 -7.25
C PHE A 11 -28.60 -14.38 -6.03
N MET A 12 -27.28 -14.48 -6.20
CA MET A 12 -26.30 -13.99 -5.24
C MET A 12 -26.32 -12.46 -5.34
N PHE A 13 -27.09 -11.80 -4.48
CA PHE A 13 -27.02 -10.35 -4.32
C PHE A 13 -25.68 -10.02 -3.65
N SER A 14 -24.72 -9.51 -4.44
CA SER A 14 -23.60 -8.75 -3.91
C SER A 14 -24.17 -7.50 -3.24
N LEU A 15 -24.19 -7.49 -1.91
CA LEU A 15 -24.43 -6.26 -1.14
C LEU A 15 -23.20 -5.37 -1.33
N CYS A 16 -23.18 -4.56 -2.39
CA CYS A 16 -22.32 -3.38 -2.41
C CYS A 16 -22.86 -2.44 -1.33
N PHE A 17 -22.15 -2.34 -0.22
CA PHE A 17 -22.36 -1.24 0.72
C PHE A 17 -21.89 0.04 0.03
N ALA A 18 -22.80 0.75 -0.63
CA ALA A 18 -22.54 2.14 -0.95
C ALA A 18 -22.45 2.89 0.38
N GLN A 19 -21.32 3.56 0.63
CA GLN A 19 -21.12 4.38 1.82
C GLN A 19 -22.19 5.47 1.85
N GLU A 20 -23.12 5.37 2.80
CA GLU A 20 -24.18 6.38 2.97
C GLU A 20 -23.56 7.62 3.59
N ILE A 21 -23.57 8.74 2.86
CA ILE A 21 -23.16 10.04 3.40
C ILE A 21 -24.04 10.33 4.63
N PRO A 22 -23.47 10.59 5.83
CA PRO A 22 -24.25 10.87 7.03
C PRO A 22 -25.21 12.05 6.81
N GLU A 23 -26.44 11.95 7.33
CA GLU A 23 -27.49 12.95 7.05
C GLU A 23 -27.12 14.35 7.58
N ASP A 24 -26.31 14.43 8.65
CA ASP A 24 -25.90 15.67 9.30
C ASP A 24 -24.84 16.48 8.53
N VAL A 25 -24.16 15.83 7.56
CA VAL A 25 -23.21 16.47 6.64
C VAL A 25 -23.81 16.80 5.27
N LYS A 26 -25.02 16.32 4.96
CA LYS A 26 -25.68 16.64 3.69
C LYS A 26 -26.12 18.11 3.64
N PRO A 27 -26.01 18.78 2.48
CA PRO A 27 -26.56 20.12 2.28
C PRO A 27 -28.09 20.05 2.30
N PRO A 28 -28.78 20.98 2.99
CA PRO A 28 -30.24 20.99 3.04
C PRO A 28 -30.93 20.94 1.68
N SER A 29 -30.31 21.50 0.63
CA SER A 29 -30.89 21.53 -0.71
C SER A 29 -31.10 20.13 -1.34
N TRP A 30 -30.41 19.10 -0.86
CA TRP A 30 -30.51 17.76 -1.44
C TRP A 30 -31.87 17.10 -1.18
N ASN A 31 -32.57 17.54 -0.13
CA ASN A 31 -33.88 17.02 0.27
C ASN A 31 -35.04 17.99 -0.08
N LEU A 32 -34.76 19.05 -0.86
CA LEU A 32 -35.74 20.06 -1.22
C LEU A 32 -36.10 20.00 -2.70
N ASP A 33 -37.41 19.88 -2.96
CA ASP A 33 -37.97 20.02 -4.29
C ASP A 33 -38.17 21.52 -4.64
N ASN A 34 -38.18 21.85 -5.93
CA ASN A 34 -38.55 23.17 -6.46
C ASN A 34 -37.61 24.35 -6.09
N LEU A 35 -36.33 24.10 -5.85
CA LEU A 35 -35.36 25.18 -5.72
C LEU A 35 -35.09 25.88 -7.07
N SER A 36 -34.67 27.15 -7.03
CA SER A 36 -34.30 27.92 -8.23
C SER A 36 -33.21 27.21 -9.04
N ASN A 37 -33.27 27.30 -10.36
CA ASN A 37 -32.22 26.74 -11.20
C ASN A 37 -31.01 27.68 -11.20
N VAL A 38 -29.86 27.22 -10.68
CA VAL A 38 -28.61 27.99 -10.67
C VAL A 38 -27.83 27.68 -11.94
N ILE A 39 -27.51 28.71 -12.72
CA ILE A 39 -26.67 28.56 -13.91
C ILE A 39 -25.20 28.48 -13.45
N PRO A 40 -24.45 27.41 -13.77
CA PRO A 40 -23.04 27.32 -13.41
C PRO A 40 -22.23 28.43 -14.07
N PHE A 41 -21.36 29.08 -13.29
CA PHE A 41 -20.37 30.01 -13.82
C PHE A 41 -19.26 29.24 -14.51
N LYS A 42 -19.02 29.55 -15.79
CA LYS A 42 -17.99 28.89 -16.59
C LYS A 42 -16.67 29.63 -16.40
N LEU A 43 -15.66 28.92 -15.91
CA LEU A 43 -14.33 29.47 -15.73
C LEU A 43 -13.66 29.77 -17.06
N ALA A 44 -12.77 30.77 -17.06
CA ALA A 44 -12.00 31.15 -18.24
C ALA A 44 -11.05 30.01 -18.67
N PRO A 45 -10.88 29.76 -19.98
CA PRO A 45 -9.91 28.79 -20.44
C PRO A 45 -8.48 29.32 -20.25
N PHE A 46 -7.53 28.41 -20.08
CA PHE A 46 -6.10 28.70 -19.99
C PHE A 46 -5.29 27.69 -20.84
N ASN A 47 -3.99 27.93 -20.99
CA ASN A 47 -3.10 27.03 -21.74
C ASN A 47 -2.58 25.92 -20.84
N LEU A 48 -3.31 24.80 -20.78
CA LEU A 48 -2.92 23.64 -19.99
C LEU A 48 -1.57 23.05 -20.43
N LYS A 49 -1.27 23.02 -21.74
CA LYS A 49 -0.01 22.45 -22.23
C LYS A 49 1.21 23.23 -21.73
N ASN A 50 1.11 24.56 -21.65
CA ASN A 50 2.20 25.37 -21.09
C ASN A 50 2.45 25.06 -19.60
N LEU A 51 1.40 24.78 -18.82
CA LEU A 51 1.57 24.36 -17.43
C LEU A 51 2.23 22.98 -17.36
N GLN A 52 1.81 22.03 -18.20
CA GLN A 52 2.44 20.71 -18.26
C GLN A 52 3.93 20.77 -18.65
N ASP A 53 4.29 21.64 -19.59
CA ASP A 53 5.70 21.86 -19.98
C ASP A 53 6.52 22.47 -18.82
N GLU A 54 5.91 23.33 -17.99
CA GLU A 54 6.52 23.84 -16.77
C GLU A 54 6.66 22.76 -15.70
N ASP A 55 5.66 21.87 -15.56
CA ASP A 55 5.67 20.76 -14.61
C ASP A 55 6.81 19.78 -14.90
N GLU A 56 7.05 19.42 -16.18
CA GLU A 56 8.17 18.56 -16.59
C GLU A 56 9.56 19.07 -16.12
N ILE A 57 9.68 20.38 -15.88
CA ILE A 57 10.88 21.02 -15.34
C ILE A 57 10.83 21.09 -13.82
N ASN A 58 9.69 21.49 -13.25
CA ASN A 58 9.51 21.69 -11.82
C ASN A 58 9.55 20.36 -11.04
N ASP A 59 9.05 19.27 -11.61
CA ASP A 59 8.98 17.96 -10.96
C ASP A 59 10.37 17.35 -10.70
N LYS A 60 11.41 17.85 -11.39
CA LYS A 60 12.82 17.51 -11.13
C LYS A 60 13.39 18.19 -9.89
N ASP A 61 12.71 19.20 -9.37
CA ASP A 61 13.10 19.95 -8.18
C ASP A 61 12.23 19.52 -7.00
N GLN A 62 12.74 18.56 -6.23
CA GLN A 62 12.03 18.00 -5.07
C GLN A 62 11.89 19.01 -3.91
N SER A 63 12.49 20.20 -3.98
CA SER A 63 12.34 21.24 -2.95
C SER A 63 11.12 22.15 -3.15
N LYS A 64 10.17 21.75 -4.00
CA LYS A 64 8.94 22.53 -4.28
C LYS A 64 7.70 21.67 -4.05
N PRO A 65 6.58 22.29 -3.62
CA PRO A 65 5.29 21.61 -3.59
C PRO A 65 4.94 21.03 -4.97
N TRP A 66 4.31 19.85 -4.98
CA TRP A 66 3.87 19.20 -6.21
C TRP A 66 2.62 19.91 -6.76
N ARG A 67 2.74 20.59 -7.91
CA ARG A 67 1.63 21.38 -8.47
C ARG A 67 0.59 20.47 -9.09
N PHE A 68 -0.62 20.45 -8.52
CA PHE A 68 -1.75 19.64 -9.01
C PHE A 68 -2.76 20.43 -9.86
N GLY A 69 -2.78 21.76 -9.69
CA GLY A 69 -3.86 22.60 -10.20
C GLY A 69 -3.43 23.99 -10.63
N HIS A 70 -4.40 24.76 -11.12
CA HIS A 70 -4.22 26.14 -11.56
C HIS A 70 -5.34 27.04 -11.04
N ASP A 71 -4.99 28.12 -10.37
CA ASP A 71 -5.93 29.13 -9.90
C ASP A 71 -6.54 29.93 -11.05
N ILE A 72 -7.87 29.97 -11.09
CA ILE A 72 -8.62 30.87 -11.95
C ILE A 72 -9.31 31.89 -11.06
N TYR A 73 -8.82 33.13 -11.08
CA TYR A 73 -9.36 34.23 -10.27
C TYR A 73 -10.78 34.62 -10.75
N VAL A 74 -11.69 34.77 -9.78
CA VAL A 74 -13.11 35.11 -10.04
C VAL A 74 -13.61 36.31 -9.20
N ASP A 75 -13.17 36.47 -7.95
CA ASP A 75 -13.59 37.56 -7.04
C ASP A 75 -15.11 37.71 -6.89
N HIS A 76 -15.77 36.65 -6.45
CA HIS A 76 -17.24 36.58 -6.39
C HIS A 76 -17.76 36.62 -4.95
N SER A 77 -18.62 37.60 -4.64
CA SER A 77 -19.39 37.62 -3.39
C SER A 77 -20.83 37.11 -3.57
N PHE A 78 -21.52 36.89 -2.44
CA PHE A 78 -22.96 36.54 -2.43
C PHE A 78 -23.89 37.52 -3.13
N ASN A 79 -23.45 38.76 -3.36
CA ASN A 79 -24.26 39.77 -4.03
C ASN A 79 -24.05 39.78 -5.55
N ASP A 80 -22.95 39.19 -6.02
CA ASP A 80 -22.54 39.22 -7.42
C ASP A 80 -23.04 37.99 -8.17
N VAL A 81 -23.09 36.84 -7.50
CA VAL A 81 -23.45 35.54 -8.07
C VAL A 81 -24.29 34.68 -7.14
N GLY A 82 -24.80 33.58 -7.70
CA GLY A 82 -25.60 32.59 -6.99
C GLY A 82 -27.03 33.02 -6.73
N GLU A 83 -27.80 32.12 -6.14
CA GLU A 83 -29.24 32.32 -5.92
C GLU A 83 -29.61 32.08 -4.46
N TRP A 84 -30.32 33.04 -3.87
CA TRP A 84 -30.91 32.91 -2.54
C TRP A 84 -32.31 32.31 -2.62
N THR A 85 -32.59 31.31 -1.78
CA THR A 85 -33.93 30.78 -1.53
C THR A 85 -34.26 30.95 -0.05
N THR A 86 -35.43 31.50 0.26
CA THR A 86 -35.97 31.53 1.63
C THR A 86 -36.96 30.39 1.78
N LEU A 87 -36.73 29.53 2.76
CA LEU A 87 -37.56 28.36 3.05
C LEU A 87 -38.82 28.74 3.83
N GLU A 88 -39.81 27.84 3.88
CA GLU A 88 -41.09 28.09 4.59
C GLU A 88 -40.90 28.37 6.08
N ASN A 89 -39.89 27.77 6.71
CA ASN A 89 -39.54 27.99 8.11
C ASN A 89 -38.75 29.29 8.36
N GLY A 90 -38.45 30.06 7.31
CA GLY A 90 -37.69 31.32 7.37
C GLY A 90 -36.17 31.16 7.24
N ASP A 91 -35.66 29.93 7.16
CA ASP A 91 -34.24 29.70 6.88
C ASP A 91 -33.90 30.14 5.46
N ARG A 92 -32.62 30.34 5.19
CA ARG A 92 -32.13 30.80 3.89
C ARG A 92 -31.02 29.89 3.38
N ILE A 93 -31.09 29.55 2.10
CA ILE A 93 -30.05 28.84 1.38
C ILE A 93 -29.56 29.74 0.25
N TRP A 94 -28.25 29.91 0.12
CA TRP A 94 -27.61 30.46 -1.07
C TRP A 94 -26.84 29.35 -1.80
N ARG A 95 -26.94 29.29 -3.12
CA ARG A 95 -26.22 28.29 -3.93
C ARG A 95 -25.54 28.93 -5.13
N MET A 96 -24.33 28.46 -5.41
CA MET A 96 -23.54 28.81 -6.59
C MET A 96 -22.81 27.59 -7.13
N SER A 97 -22.68 27.48 -8.46
CA SER A 97 -21.96 26.40 -9.13
C SER A 97 -20.88 26.97 -10.05
N TYR A 98 -19.73 26.31 -10.09
CA TYR A 98 -18.60 26.66 -10.94
C TYR A 98 -18.24 25.47 -11.82
N LYS A 99 -18.05 25.70 -13.11
CA LYS A 99 -17.69 24.66 -14.09
C LYS A 99 -16.36 25.02 -14.76
N SER A 100 -15.40 24.11 -14.65
CA SER A 100 -14.08 24.21 -15.26
C SER A 100 -13.91 23.05 -16.22
N LYS A 101 -14.02 23.32 -17.53
CA LYS A 101 -14.06 22.25 -18.54
C LYS A 101 -12.80 21.38 -18.46
N ASN A 102 -12.99 20.07 -18.41
CA ASN A 102 -11.94 19.05 -18.32
C ASN A 102 -11.11 19.06 -17.02
N ALA A 103 -11.54 19.77 -15.97
CA ALA A 103 -10.91 19.60 -14.67
C ALA A 103 -11.21 18.19 -14.13
N HIS A 104 -10.22 17.60 -13.48
CA HIS A 104 -10.35 16.35 -12.74
C HIS A 104 -10.90 16.59 -11.33
N THR A 105 -10.54 17.72 -10.73
CA THR A 105 -11.03 18.18 -9.43
C THR A 105 -11.22 19.69 -9.41
N ILE A 106 -11.99 20.16 -8.44
CA ILE A 106 -12.16 21.58 -8.13
C ILE A 106 -11.99 21.79 -6.62
N ASN A 107 -11.21 22.81 -6.24
CA ASN A 107 -11.21 23.39 -4.90
C ASN A 107 -11.33 24.92 -4.97
N PHE A 108 -11.61 25.54 -3.83
CA PHE A 108 -11.89 26.97 -3.73
C PHE A 108 -10.92 27.65 -2.79
N MET A 109 -10.49 28.86 -3.16
CA MET A 109 -9.86 29.81 -2.25
C MET A 109 -10.81 30.96 -1.99
N PHE A 110 -11.06 31.21 -0.71
CA PHE A 110 -11.82 32.34 -0.24
C PHE A 110 -10.88 33.43 0.26
N ASP A 111 -10.88 34.59 -0.41
CA ASP A 111 -10.12 35.77 0.01
C ASP A 111 -10.77 36.46 1.22
N VAL A 112 -12.06 36.22 1.41
CA VAL A 112 -12.81 36.61 2.61
C VAL A 112 -13.68 35.44 3.03
N PHE A 113 -13.47 34.93 4.24
CA PHE A 113 -14.19 33.83 4.83
C PHE A 113 -14.53 34.12 6.29
N ARG A 114 -15.81 34.26 6.57
CA ARG A 114 -16.35 34.32 7.93
C ARG A 114 -17.78 33.80 7.98
N ILE A 115 -17.99 32.74 8.75
CA ILE A 115 -19.31 32.14 9.00
C ILE A 115 -19.77 32.46 10.43
N PRO A 116 -21.00 32.97 10.63
CA PRO A 116 -21.55 33.19 11.96
C PRO A 116 -21.90 31.87 12.66
N VAL A 117 -21.94 31.88 13.99
CA VAL A 117 -22.34 30.71 14.79
C VAL A 117 -23.75 30.26 14.38
N GLY A 118 -23.90 28.97 14.11
CA GLY A 118 -25.18 28.35 13.70
C GLY A 118 -25.38 28.22 12.18
N ALA A 119 -24.63 28.94 11.35
CA ALA A 119 -24.65 28.78 9.89
C ALA A 119 -23.61 27.75 9.41
N LYS A 120 -23.79 27.24 8.19
CA LYS A 120 -22.91 26.25 7.55
C LYS A 120 -22.66 26.57 6.08
N LEU A 121 -21.48 26.23 5.58
CA LEU A 121 -21.16 26.23 4.15
C LEU A 121 -20.74 24.83 3.71
N TYR A 122 -21.24 24.39 2.57
CA TYR A 122 -21.01 23.08 2.00
C TYR A 122 -20.32 23.23 0.65
N VAL A 123 -19.41 22.30 0.35
CA VAL A 123 -18.74 22.17 -0.93
C VAL A 123 -18.86 20.73 -1.40
N TYR A 124 -19.37 20.52 -2.61
CA TYR A 124 -19.64 19.18 -3.15
C TYR A 124 -19.58 19.16 -4.68
N ASN A 125 -19.30 18.00 -5.25
CA ASN A 125 -19.28 17.82 -6.69
C ASN A 125 -20.68 17.83 -7.31
N ASN A 126 -20.77 18.01 -8.62
CA ASN A 126 -22.06 18.09 -9.31
C ASN A 126 -22.88 16.78 -9.23
N GLU A 127 -22.20 15.64 -9.15
CA GLU A 127 -22.78 14.30 -9.10
C GLU A 127 -23.33 13.96 -7.71
N LYS A 128 -23.02 14.77 -6.69
CA LYS A 128 -23.38 14.57 -5.28
C LYS A 128 -22.83 13.28 -4.67
N THR A 129 -21.70 12.82 -5.20
CA THR A 129 -20.98 11.63 -4.73
C THR A 129 -19.80 12.00 -3.84
N ASP A 130 -19.30 13.22 -3.95
CA ASP A 130 -18.17 13.73 -3.18
C ASP A 130 -18.53 15.07 -2.52
N ILE A 131 -18.35 15.14 -1.20
CA ILE A 131 -18.73 16.27 -0.35
C ILE A 131 -17.74 16.43 0.79
N LEU A 132 -17.33 17.67 1.02
CA LEU A 132 -16.48 18.03 2.15
C LEU A 132 -17.31 18.19 3.42
N ARG A 133 -16.67 17.95 4.58
CA ARG A 133 -17.26 18.28 5.88
C ARG A 133 -17.70 19.76 5.89
N PRO A 134 -18.92 20.08 6.36
CA PRO A 134 -19.41 21.44 6.31
C PRO A 134 -18.52 22.41 7.10
N PHE A 135 -18.20 23.53 6.46
CA PHE A 135 -17.47 24.61 7.09
C PHE A 135 -18.41 25.42 7.99
N THR A 136 -17.91 25.79 9.16
CA THR A 136 -18.67 26.50 10.18
C THR A 136 -17.85 27.66 10.76
N HIS A 137 -18.36 28.31 11.81
CA HIS A 137 -17.61 29.30 12.56
C HIS A 137 -16.27 28.80 13.13
N HIS A 138 -16.07 27.48 13.25
CA HIS A 138 -14.80 26.88 13.67
C HIS A 138 -13.67 27.04 12.62
N ASN A 139 -14.02 27.28 11.35
CA ASN A 139 -13.04 27.53 10.28
C ASN A 139 -12.68 29.03 10.14
N ASN A 140 -13.26 29.90 10.97
CA ASN A 140 -12.89 31.32 10.97
C ASN A 140 -11.48 31.49 11.57
N ASN A 141 -10.59 32.13 10.84
CA ASN A 141 -9.26 32.49 11.33
C ASN A 141 -9.03 34.03 11.30
N PRO A 142 -7.96 34.53 11.95
CA PRO A 142 -7.69 35.97 12.02
C PRO A 142 -7.47 36.67 10.68
N GLU A 143 -7.06 35.92 9.65
CA GLU A 143 -6.81 36.45 8.31
C GLU A 143 -8.09 36.55 7.47
N GLU A 144 -9.20 35.96 7.93
CA GLU A 144 -10.46 35.82 7.19
C GLU A 144 -10.23 35.18 5.79
N ILE A 145 -9.30 34.22 5.66
CA ILE A 145 -9.04 33.47 4.40
C ILE A 145 -9.39 32.00 4.63
N LEU A 146 -9.78 31.25 3.60
CA LEU A 146 -9.90 29.79 3.72
C LEU A 146 -9.67 29.11 2.37
N GLY A 147 -8.93 28.00 2.35
CA GLY A 147 -8.89 27.09 1.21
C GLY A 147 -9.61 25.79 1.53
N THR A 148 -10.25 25.20 0.52
CA THR A 148 -10.93 23.91 0.67
C THR A 148 -10.04 22.76 0.23
N TRP A 149 -10.32 21.56 0.72
CA TRP A 149 -9.91 20.34 0.03
C TRP A 149 -10.57 20.28 -1.37
N LEU A 150 -10.14 19.30 -2.17
CA LEU A 150 -10.65 19.07 -3.51
C LEU A 150 -11.94 18.27 -3.50
N VAL A 151 -12.81 18.54 -4.47
CA VAL A 151 -13.90 17.64 -4.85
C VAL A 151 -13.74 17.16 -6.28
N GLU A 152 -14.14 15.92 -6.56
CA GLU A 152 -14.02 15.29 -7.87
C GLU A 152 -14.87 15.98 -8.96
N GLY A 153 -14.39 15.96 -10.19
CA GLY A 153 -15.13 16.35 -11.40
C GLY A 153 -14.89 17.77 -11.88
N ASP A 154 -15.51 18.08 -13.02
CA ASP A 154 -15.34 19.32 -13.77
C ASP A 154 -16.29 20.46 -13.32
N GLN A 155 -17.12 20.18 -12.31
CA GLN A 155 -18.12 21.10 -11.77
C GLN A 155 -18.36 20.88 -10.29
N ALA A 156 -18.30 21.96 -9.50
CA ALA A 156 -18.50 21.93 -8.06
C ALA A 156 -19.45 23.03 -7.59
N TRP A 157 -20.09 22.78 -6.45
CA TRP A 157 -21.10 23.62 -5.84
C TRP A 157 -20.62 24.18 -4.51
N ILE A 158 -21.01 25.43 -4.24
CA ILE A 158 -20.97 26.03 -2.91
C ILE A 158 -22.42 26.26 -2.48
N GLU A 159 -22.77 25.77 -1.30
CA GLU A 159 -24.06 26.03 -0.66
C GLU A 159 -23.86 26.63 0.72
N TYR A 160 -24.48 27.77 0.98
CA TYR A 160 -24.48 28.40 2.29
C TYR A 160 -25.88 28.32 2.90
N TYR A 161 -25.98 27.74 4.09
CA TYR A 161 -27.21 27.60 4.86
C TYR A 161 -27.17 28.51 6.09
N GLN A 162 -28.19 29.36 6.20
CA GLN A 162 -28.40 30.28 7.31
C GLN A 162 -29.75 30.02 7.97
N PRO A 163 -29.78 29.50 9.20
CA PRO A 163 -31.01 29.39 9.96
C PRO A 163 -31.66 30.76 10.22
N ALA A 164 -32.99 30.81 10.30
CA ALA A 164 -33.77 32.03 10.48
C ALA A 164 -33.39 32.83 11.73
N HIS A 165 -32.93 32.14 12.78
CA HIS A 165 -32.52 32.75 14.05
C HIS A 165 -31.11 33.35 14.03
N VAL A 166 -30.30 33.07 13.01
CA VAL A 166 -28.94 33.62 12.85
C VAL A 166 -29.05 34.97 12.13
N THR A 167 -28.86 36.06 12.87
CA THR A 167 -28.99 37.43 12.35
C THR A 167 -27.67 38.02 11.84
N ASP A 168 -26.54 37.49 12.31
CA ASP A 168 -25.22 37.91 11.85
C ASP A 168 -25.02 37.53 10.37
N LYS A 169 -24.29 38.37 9.64
CA LYS A 169 -24.03 38.14 8.21
C LYS A 169 -22.73 37.38 8.04
N ALA A 170 -22.73 36.36 7.19
CA ALA A 170 -21.50 35.79 6.67
C ALA A 170 -20.77 36.81 5.77
N LYS A 171 -19.44 36.69 5.73
CA LYS A 171 -18.59 37.37 4.75
C LYS A 171 -17.91 36.30 3.93
N ILE A 172 -18.32 36.16 2.68
CA ILE A 172 -17.77 35.15 1.78
C ILE A 172 -17.48 35.81 0.44
N VAL A 173 -16.21 35.73 0.03
CA VAL A 173 -15.73 36.12 -1.30
C VAL A 173 -14.88 34.96 -1.82
N VAL A 174 -15.32 34.34 -2.91
CA VAL A 174 -14.53 33.34 -3.63
C VAL A 174 -13.48 34.10 -4.45
N GLY A 175 -12.22 34.02 -4.05
CA GLY A 175 -11.09 34.67 -4.72
C GLY A 175 -10.74 33.92 -6.00
N SER A 176 -10.36 32.66 -5.86
CA SER A 176 -10.05 31.76 -6.98
C SER A 176 -10.83 30.45 -6.91
N VAL A 177 -11.03 29.86 -8.09
CA VAL A 177 -11.45 28.47 -8.26
C VAL A 177 -10.31 27.73 -8.92
N VAL A 178 -9.85 26.66 -8.30
CA VAL A 178 -8.70 25.90 -8.78
C VAL A 178 -9.18 24.84 -9.76
N HIS A 179 -8.60 24.84 -10.95
CA HIS A 179 -8.73 23.75 -11.92
C HIS A 179 -7.67 22.70 -11.59
N GLY A 180 -8.07 21.58 -10.99
CA GLY A 180 -7.19 20.42 -10.82
C GLY A 180 -7.04 19.68 -12.14
N TYR A 181 -5.82 19.63 -12.67
CA TYR A 181 -5.51 18.90 -13.92
C TYR A 181 -4.54 17.73 -13.69
N ARG A 182 -3.99 17.62 -12.48
CA ARG A 182 -3.28 16.43 -11.99
C ARG A 182 -3.97 16.00 -10.70
N THR A 183 -4.24 14.71 -10.58
CA THR A 183 -4.67 14.09 -9.33
C THR A 183 -4.01 12.72 -9.28
N ALA A 184 -3.81 12.18 -8.08
CA ALA A 184 -3.35 10.79 -7.93
C ALA A 184 -4.30 9.76 -8.56
N GLU A 185 -5.52 10.17 -8.91
CA GLU A 185 -6.54 9.26 -9.43
C GLU A 185 -6.63 9.25 -10.96
N THR A 186 -6.23 10.32 -11.67
CA THR A 186 -6.66 10.50 -13.07
C THR A 186 -5.74 11.27 -14.02
N TYR A 187 -4.45 11.47 -13.71
CA TYR A 187 -3.51 11.60 -14.83
C TYR A 187 -3.41 10.25 -15.57
N GLN A 188 -2.76 10.17 -16.73
CA GLN A 188 -2.65 8.93 -17.53
C GLN A 188 -1.93 7.75 -16.84
N LYS A 189 -1.68 7.87 -15.53
CA LYS A 189 -1.15 6.89 -14.59
C LYS A 189 -2.00 7.03 -13.30
N GLY A 190 -2.59 5.91 -12.84
CA GLY A 190 -3.53 5.90 -11.71
C GLY A 190 -2.85 6.03 -10.34
N LEU A 191 -3.58 5.71 -9.27
CA LEU A 191 -3.02 5.56 -7.91
C LEU A 191 -1.75 4.70 -7.94
N ASN A 192 -0.71 5.03 -7.16
CA ASN A 192 0.67 4.50 -7.26
C ASN A 192 1.58 5.10 -8.34
N ASP A 193 1.24 6.25 -8.93
CA ASP A 193 2.15 6.97 -9.83
C ASP A 193 3.30 7.72 -9.11
N SER A 194 3.45 7.51 -7.80
CA SER A 194 4.63 7.92 -7.05
C SER A 194 5.90 7.14 -7.43
N GLY A 195 5.75 6.03 -8.17
CA GLY A 195 6.80 5.12 -8.59
C GLY A 195 6.65 3.75 -7.92
N ALA A 196 6.87 2.68 -8.67
CA ALA A 196 6.55 1.31 -8.25
C ALA A 196 7.38 0.78 -7.07
N CYS A 197 8.49 1.43 -6.71
CA CYS A 197 9.29 1.08 -5.54
C CYS A 197 8.69 1.57 -4.22
N ASN A 198 7.82 2.58 -4.24
CA ASN A 198 7.17 3.08 -3.02
C ASN A 198 6.29 1.99 -2.41
N GLN A 199 6.25 1.93 -1.09
CA GLN A 199 5.37 1.03 -0.37
C GLN A 199 4.20 1.79 0.23
N ASP A 200 2.99 1.27 0.04
CA ASP A 200 1.84 1.73 0.80
C ASP A 200 2.14 1.62 2.29
N VAL A 201 1.70 2.60 3.08
CA VAL A 201 2.05 2.67 4.51
C VAL A 201 1.60 1.44 5.32
N ASP A 202 0.57 0.73 4.85
CA ASP A 202 0.05 -0.48 5.50
C ASP A 202 0.85 -1.74 5.12
N CYS A 203 1.91 -1.62 4.31
CA CYS A 203 2.89 -2.68 4.04
C CYS A 203 3.82 -2.90 5.25
N ASP A 204 4.29 -4.13 5.39
CA ASP A 204 5.26 -4.53 6.42
C ASP A 204 6.64 -3.91 6.15
N ILE A 205 7.18 -3.20 7.14
CA ILE A 205 8.52 -2.59 7.08
C ILE A 205 9.53 -3.27 7.98
N THR A 206 9.31 -4.52 8.40
CA THR A 206 10.26 -5.28 9.22
C THR A 206 11.63 -5.38 8.52
N PRO A 207 12.74 -4.98 9.17
CA PRO A 207 14.09 -5.15 8.61
C PRO A 207 14.41 -6.61 8.27
N SER A 208 15.25 -6.81 7.27
CA SER A 208 15.70 -8.16 6.87
C SER A 208 16.54 -8.85 7.96
N GLY A 209 17.16 -8.06 8.84
CA GLY A 209 17.95 -8.50 9.98
C GLY A 209 17.14 -8.69 11.27
N ALA A 210 17.82 -8.50 12.40
CA ALA A 210 17.14 -8.49 13.69
C ALA A 210 16.30 -7.21 13.81
N ASP A 211 15.05 -7.37 14.24
CA ASP A 211 14.16 -6.24 14.57
C ASP A 211 13.93 -6.17 16.09
N PRO A 212 14.85 -5.56 16.85
CA PRO A 212 14.68 -5.40 18.29
C PRO A 212 13.69 -4.29 18.66
N PHE A 213 13.21 -3.52 17.69
CA PHE A 213 12.35 -2.35 17.91
C PHE A 213 10.89 -2.59 17.50
N ASP A 214 10.64 -3.69 16.78
CA ASP A 214 9.31 -4.03 16.28
C ASP A 214 8.78 -2.94 15.35
N LEU A 215 9.59 -2.63 14.33
CA LEU A 215 9.50 -1.39 13.58
C LEU A 215 8.17 -1.24 12.85
N ASP A 216 7.63 -2.34 12.33
CA ASP A 216 6.31 -2.32 11.69
C ASP A 216 5.23 -1.91 12.69
N THR A 217 5.22 -2.47 13.90
CA THR A 217 4.30 -2.07 14.97
C THR A 217 4.47 -0.59 15.34
N VAL A 218 5.71 -0.09 15.40
CA VAL A 218 6.00 1.32 15.67
C VAL A 218 5.41 2.22 14.57
N LYS A 219 5.60 1.86 13.28
CA LYS A 219 5.03 2.57 12.13
C LYS A 219 3.50 2.54 12.14
N GLU A 220 2.89 1.39 12.43
CA GLU A 220 1.44 1.23 12.56
C GLU A 220 0.81 2.19 13.58
N ASN A 221 1.55 2.51 14.66
CA ASN A 221 1.12 3.44 15.68
C ASN A 221 1.19 4.90 15.21
N VAL A 222 2.30 5.31 14.58
CA VAL A 222 2.56 6.72 14.26
C VAL A 222 1.99 7.17 12.91
N LYS A 223 1.67 6.26 11.99
CA LYS A 223 1.14 6.60 10.64
C LYS A 223 -0.08 7.50 10.67
N LYS A 224 -0.92 7.33 11.70
CA LYS A 224 -2.17 8.07 11.96
C LYS A 224 -1.96 9.56 12.26
N ALA A 225 -0.72 9.99 12.52
CA ALA A 225 -0.39 11.41 12.70
C ALA A 225 -0.17 12.15 11.37
N ASN A 226 0.10 11.43 10.28
CA ASN A 226 0.59 12.03 9.03
C ASN A 226 -0.58 12.39 8.09
N ALA A 227 -0.40 13.47 7.34
CA ALA A 227 -1.39 13.94 6.38
C ALA A 227 -0.74 14.50 5.11
N MET A 228 -1.51 14.43 4.03
CA MET A 228 -1.28 15.25 2.85
C MET A 228 -1.86 16.64 3.08
N MET A 229 -1.17 17.68 2.59
CA MET A 229 -1.63 19.05 2.71
C MET A 229 -1.66 19.76 1.35
N VAL A 230 -2.69 20.57 1.13
CA VAL A 230 -2.76 21.56 0.05
C VAL A 230 -2.12 22.85 0.56
N THR A 231 -1.00 23.24 -0.04
CA THR A 231 -0.34 24.53 0.16
C THR A 231 -0.46 25.40 -1.09
N GLY A 232 -0.52 26.71 -0.90
CA GLY A 232 -0.58 27.67 -2.01
C GLY A 232 -1.72 27.40 -3.00
N SER A 233 -2.86 26.89 -2.50
CA SER A 233 -4.10 26.47 -3.21
C SER A 233 -4.00 25.34 -4.23
N ASN A 234 -2.82 25.08 -4.79
CA ASN A 234 -2.63 24.19 -5.93
C ASN A 234 -1.40 23.26 -5.82
N GLY A 235 -0.70 23.27 -4.68
CA GLY A 235 0.46 22.42 -4.42
C GLY A 235 0.19 21.38 -3.33
N PHE A 236 0.76 20.19 -3.45
CA PHE A 236 0.78 19.21 -2.36
C PHE A 236 2.14 19.21 -1.65
N CYS A 237 2.07 19.12 -0.32
CA CYS A 237 3.16 18.73 0.58
C CYS A 237 2.63 17.69 1.58
N SER A 238 3.50 17.23 2.47
CA SER A 238 3.20 16.31 3.57
C SER A 238 3.45 16.98 4.93
N GLY A 239 2.98 16.35 5.99
CA GLY A 239 3.33 16.72 7.35
C GLY A 239 2.68 15.83 8.39
N THR A 240 2.84 16.21 9.66
CA THR A 240 2.55 15.33 10.80
C THR A 240 2.01 16.10 12.00
N LEU A 241 0.93 15.61 12.61
CA LEU A 241 0.47 16.09 13.92
C LEU A 241 1.52 15.79 15.00
N ILE A 242 1.85 16.79 15.82
CA ILE A 242 2.94 16.67 16.80
C ILE A 242 2.47 16.99 18.22
N ASN A 243 2.85 16.13 19.17
CA ASN A 243 2.48 16.27 20.56
C ASN A 243 3.23 17.43 21.24
N ASN A 244 2.71 17.92 22.36
CA ASN A 244 3.37 18.91 23.21
C ASN A 244 3.37 18.42 24.68
N SER A 245 4.21 19.02 25.52
CA SER A 245 4.41 18.56 26.90
C SER A 245 3.15 18.57 27.78
N ASN A 246 2.07 19.28 27.38
CA ASN A 246 0.81 19.27 28.10
C ASN A 246 -0.06 18.05 27.76
N ASN A 247 0.24 17.30 26.69
CA ASN A 247 -0.57 16.18 26.21
C ASN A 247 -2.04 16.56 26.05
N ASP A 248 -2.31 17.69 25.38
CA ASP A 248 -3.64 18.30 25.33
C ASP A 248 -4.34 18.15 23.97
N GLY A 249 -3.70 17.50 22.99
CA GLY A 249 -4.26 17.32 21.65
C GLY A 249 -4.41 18.63 20.87
N THR A 250 -3.70 19.71 21.24
CA THR A 250 -3.65 20.91 20.41
C THR A 250 -3.18 20.51 19.00
N PRO A 251 -3.87 20.89 17.92
CA PRO A 251 -3.62 20.39 16.57
C PRO A 251 -2.43 21.10 15.92
N TYR A 252 -1.27 21.00 16.58
CA TYR A 252 0.01 21.36 16.04
C TYR A 252 0.38 20.38 14.94
N PHE A 253 0.75 20.93 13.78
CA PHE A 253 1.11 20.18 12.59
C PHE A 253 2.48 20.67 12.12
N MET A 254 3.41 19.74 11.98
CA MET A 254 4.77 19.97 11.53
C MET A 254 4.87 19.70 10.03
N THR A 255 5.54 20.58 9.30
CA THR A 255 5.87 20.44 7.88
C THR A 255 7.20 21.15 7.56
N ALA A 256 7.53 21.29 6.28
CA ALA A 256 8.71 21.99 5.81
C ALA A 256 8.45 23.48 5.55
N ASN A 257 9.40 24.33 5.95
CA ASN A 257 9.33 25.79 5.75
C ASN A 257 9.33 26.20 4.27
N HIS A 258 9.90 25.39 3.37
CA HIS A 258 9.81 25.67 1.94
C HIS A 258 8.42 25.39 1.35
N CYS A 259 7.55 24.66 2.05
CA CYS A 259 6.13 24.53 1.71
C CYS A 259 5.28 25.71 2.24
N GLY A 260 5.88 26.59 3.05
CA GLY A 260 5.25 27.73 3.71
C GLY A 260 4.64 28.76 2.76
N GLY A 261 3.71 29.56 3.28
CA GLY A 261 3.04 30.65 2.59
C GLY A 261 1.51 30.50 2.56
N GLY A 262 0.81 31.45 3.15
CA GLY A 262 -0.66 31.54 3.09
C GLY A 262 -1.35 30.44 3.90
N GLU A 263 -0.84 30.17 5.10
CA GLU A 263 -1.20 29.04 5.96
C GLU A 263 -2.70 29.03 6.33
N ALA A 264 -3.32 30.22 6.42
CA ALA A 264 -4.75 30.37 6.61
C ALA A 264 -5.59 29.72 5.50
N GLY A 265 -5.02 29.59 4.30
CA GLY A 265 -5.63 28.96 3.13
C GLY A 265 -5.36 27.47 2.98
N TRP A 266 -4.63 26.83 3.88
CA TRP A 266 -4.26 25.41 3.73
C TRP A 266 -5.42 24.45 4.02
N ALA A 267 -5.34 23.25 3.45
CA ALA A 267 -6.24 22.13 3.74
C ALA A 267 -5.43 20.84 3.91
N PHE A 268 -5.96 19.90 4.69
CA PHE A 268 -5.26 18.68 5.11
C PHE A 268 -6.16 17.47 4.91
N ARG A 269 -5.58 16.32 4.52
CA ARG A 269 -6.27 15.03 4.42
C ARG A 269 -5.51 13.96 5.19
N PHE A 270 -6.17 13.40 6.19
CA PHE A 270 -5.65 12.32 7.03
C PHE A 270 -6.15 10.95 6.54
N ASN A 271 -5.46 9.89 6.95
CA ASN A 271 -5.88 8.49 6.76
C ASN A 271 -6.23 8.10 5.31
N TRP A 272 -5.61 8.75 4.33
CA TRP A 272 -5.77 8.39 2.93
C TRP A 272 -4.80 7.27 2.55
N ARG A 273 -5.30 6.03 2.68
CA ARG A 273 -4.57 4.78 2.57
C ARG A 273 -5.33 3.80 1.68
N SER A 274 -4.63 2.85 1.08
CA SER A 274 -5.26 1.80 0.29
C SER A 274 -5.88 0.71 1.19
N PRO A 275 -7.09 0.22 0.90
CA PRO A 275 -7.61 -0.97 1.56
C PRO A 275 -6.92 -2.26 1.08
N ASN A 276 -6.18 -2.21 -0.03
CA ASN A 276 -5.40 -3.33 -0.57
C ASN A 276 -3.99 -2.81 -0.88
N PRO A 277 -3.08 -2.81 0.11
CA PRO A 277 -1.78 -2.16 -0.03
C PRO A 277 -0.91 -2.83 -1.10
N SER A 278 -0.20 -2.01 -1.87
CA SER A 278 0.84 -2.41 -2.83
C SER A 278 2.23 -2.14 -2.24
N CYS A 279 3.05 -3.18 -2.16
CA CYS A 279 4.33 -3.16 -1.45
C CYS A 279 5.49 -3.33 -2.44
N SER A 280 5.94 -2.22 -3.03
CA SER A 280 7.02 -2.18 -4.04
C SER A 280 6.72 -3.03 -5.27
N THR A 281 5.51 -2.88 -5.86
CA THR A 281 5.08 -3.65 -7.03
C THR A 281 4.65 -2.75 -8.18
N ASN A 282 4.60 -3.31 -9.38
CA ASN A 282 4.04 -2.63 -10.56
C ASN A 282 2.50 -2.60 -10.56
N VAL A 283 1.84 -3.11 -9.52
CA VAL A 283 0.39 -3.12 -9.38
C VAL A 283 -0.06 -1.86 -8.64
N ASN A 284 -1.04 -1.17 -9.22
CA ASN A 284 -1.65 -0.01 -8.60
C ASN A 284 -2.52 -0.40 -7.41
N SER A 285 -2.39 0.36 -6.34
CA SER A 285 -3.22 0.27 -5.14
C SER A 285 -4.63 0.76 -5.45
N THR A 286 -5.57 0.38 -4.59
CA THR A 286 -6.97 0.84 -4.70
C THR A 286 -7.22 2.06 -3.84
N ASN A 287 -8.13 2.95 -4.23
CA ASN A 287 -8.46 4.12 -3.42
C ASN A 287 -9.18 3.69 -2.14
N GLY A 288 -8.78 4.26 -1.01
CA GLY A 288 -9.58 4.19 0.22
C GLY A 288 -10.78 5.13 0.15
N THR A 289 -11.87 4.78 0.83
CA THR A 289 -13.09 5.61 0.87
C THR A 289 -13.05 6.70 1.95
N PHE A 290 -11.88 6.94 2.54
CA PHE A 290 -11.69 7.90 3.61
C PHE A 290 -11.55 9.33 3.05
N ASN A 291 -12.49 10.19 3.43
CA ASN A 291 -12.42 11.63 3.19
C ASN A 291 -12.37 12.38 4.55
N GLN A 292 -11.23 12.27 5.24
CA GLN A 292 -10.99 12.93 6.53
C GLN A 292 -10.21 14.24 6.32
N THR A 293 -10.94 15.30 5.98
CA THR A 293 -10.36 16.59 5.61
C THR A 293 -10.67 17.70 6.60
N VAL A 294 -9.72 18.64 6.74
CA VAL A 294 -9.82 19.82 7.60
C VAL A 294 -9.10 20.99 6.93
N SER A 295 -9.55 22.23 7.19
CA SER A 295 -9.03 23.44 6.53
C SER A 295 -8.72 24.55 7.51
N GLY A 296 -7.72 25.36 7.13
CA GLY A 296 -7.28 26.57 7.81
C GLY A 296 -6.23 26.29 8.89
N ALA A 297 -5.13 27.01 8.84
CA ALA A 297 -4.08 26.94 9.85
C ALA A 297 -3.54 28.34 10.22
N ILE A 298 -2.81 28.41 11.33
CA ILE A 298 -2.09 29.60 11.77
C ILE A 298 -0.61 29.23 11.90
N LEU A 299 0.27 30.00 11.25
CA LEU A 299 1.71 29.86 11.44
C LEU A 299 2.11 30.13 12.90
N ARG A 300 2.80 29.18 13.52
CA ARG A 300 3.31 29.29 14.90
C ARG A 300 4.80 29.56 14.95
N ALA A 301 5.57 28.80 14.18
CA ALA A 301 7.02 29.01 14.09
C ALA A 301 7.57 28.45 12.78
N ASN A 302 8.66 29.04 12.27
CA ASN A 302 9.45 28.42 11.22
C ASN A 302 10.96 28.65 11.40
N SER A 303 11.76 27.75 10.85
CA SER A 303 13.22 27.79 10.97
C SER A 303 13.86 27.56 9.61
N SER A 304 14.59 28.55 9.12
CA SER A 304 15.45 28.38 7.94
C SER A 304 16.72 27.58 8.24
N GLU A 305 17.05 27.31 9.51
CA GLU A 305 18.26 26.56 9.86
C GLU A 305 18.07 25.04 9.78
N SER A 306 16.83 24.58 9.78
CA SER A 306 16.48 23.18 9.54
C SER A 306 15.25 23.02 8.65
N ASP A 307 14.85 24.07 7.92
CA ASP A 307 13.70 24.07 7.02
C ASP A 307 12.39 23.54 7.64
N MET A 308 12.16 23.80 8.93
CA MET A 308 10.97 23.31 9.64
C MET A 308 9.93 24.39 9.81
N GLU A 309 8.66 24.01 9.75
CA GLU A 309 7.53 24.89 10.00
C GLU A 309 6.47 24.20 10.86
N LEU A 310 6.00 24.93 11.87
CA LEU A 310 4.96 24.53 12.79
C LEU A 310 3.74 25.42 12.56
N VAL A 311 2.60 24.79 12.25
CA VAL A 311 1.30 25.45 12.16
C VAL A 311 0.33 24.87 13.18
N GLU A 312 -0.73 25.61 13.51
CA GLU A 312 -1.85 25.14 14.31
C GLU A 312 -3.11 25.14 13.45
N ILE A 313 -3.72 23.96 13.27
CA ILE A 313 -4.95 23.81 12.48
C ILE A 313 -6.12 24.41 13.26
N THR A 314 -6.87 25.31 12.63
CA THR A 314 -7.86 26.16 13.33
C THR A 314 -9.17 25.46 13.67
N ASP A 315 -9.60 24.49 12.85
CA ASP A 315 -10.84 23.74 13.08
C ASP A 315 -10.63 22.59 14.05
N THR A 316 -10.48 22.95 15.33
CA THR A 316 -10.34 22.02 16.46
C THR A 316 -11.48 21.01 16.56
N SER A 317 -12.67 21.33 16.04
CA SER A 317 -13.84 20.45 16.12
C SER A 317 -13.70 19.17 15.28
N PHE A 318 -12.77 19.16 14.30
CA PHE A 318 -12.37 17.93 13.59
C PHE A 318 -11.74 16.89 14.54
N PHE A 319 -10.98 17.35 15.53
CA PHE A 319 -10.15 16.49 16.39
C PHE A 319 -10.88 16.01 17.65
N SER A 320 -11.87 16.75 18.15
CA SER A 320 -12.49 16.51 19.47
C SER A 320 -13.16 15.14 19.66
N ASN A 321 -13.38 14.35 18.61
CA ASN A 321 -13.91 12.98 18.68
C ASN A 321 -13.29 12.04 17.63
N ASN A 322 -12.11 12.38 17.10
CA ASN A 322 -11.44 11.55 16.11
C ASN A 322 -10.45 10.61 16.81
N SER A 323 -10.94 9.44 17.23
CA SER A 323 -10.12 8.42 17.92
C SER A 323 -9.11 7.73 17.01
N ASP A 324 -9.17 7.97 15.69
CA ASP A 324 -8.26 7.37 14.72
C ASP A 324 -7.02 8.25 14.44
N LEU A 325 -6.91 9.44 15.05
CA LEU A 325 -5.73 10.29 14.92
C LEU A 325 -4.90 10.26 16.19
N VAL A 326 -3.59 10.40 15.99
CA VAL A 326 -2.61 10.56 17.07
C VAL A 326 -1.73 11.77 16.76
N TRP A 327 -1.09 12.30 17.80
CA TRP A 327 -0.07 13.31 17.74
C TRP A 327 1.26 12.62 18.00
N ALA A 328 2.13 12.58 17.00
CA ALA A 328 3.43 11.95 17.09
C ALA A 328 4.25 12.52 18.25
N GLY A 329 4.97 11.64 18.93
CA GLY A 329 6.02 12.02 19.86
C GLY A 329 7.22 12.63 19.12
N TRP A 330 8.16 13.19 19.86
CA TRP A 330 9.35 13.81 19.28
C TRP A 330 10.59 13.62 20.15
N ASN A 331 11.75 13.62 19.50
CA ASN A 331 13.05 13.60 20.16
C ASN A 331 13.87 14.81 19.69
N ARG A 332 14.13 15.76 20.61
CA ARG A 332 14.89 16.99 20.32
C ARG A 332 16.38 16.89 20.59
N SER A 333 16.89 15.70 20.86
CA SER A 333 18.32 15.49 21.08
C SER A 333 19.11 15.93 19.86
N THR A 334 20.15 16.73 20.08
CA THR A 334 21.09 17.13 19.03
C THR A 334 22.30 16.20 18.94
N THR A 335 22.41 15.23 19.87
CA THR A 335 23.56 14.32 20.01
C THR A 335 23.23 12.88 19.70
N ASP A 336 21.98 12.46 19.83
CA ASP A 336 21.56 11.09 19.55
C ASP A 336 21.50 10.86 18.03
N LEU A 337 21.89 9.67 17.62
CA LEU A 337 21.78 9.18 16.24
C LEU A 337 20.76 8.03 16.26
N PRO A 338 19.82 7.99 15.30
CA PRO A 338 18.93 6.85 15.18
C PRO A 338 19.73 5.59 14.82
N ALA A 339 19.30 4.45 15.35
CA ALA A 339 19.90 3.15 14.98
C ALA A 339 19.46 2.71 13.58
N LEU A 340 18.22 3.07 13.25
CA LEU A 340 17.54 2.94 11.95
C LEU A 340 16.44 4.00 11.93
N ASN A 341 15.86 4.27 10.76
CA ASN A 341 14.81 5.29 10.65
C ASN A 341 13.83 4.96 9.53
N PHE A 342 12.65 5.58 9.59
CA PHE A 342 11.62 5.43 8.56
C PHE A 342 10.87 6.74 8.34
N GLY A 343 10.39 6.93 7.11
CA GLY A 343 9.58 8.08 6.70
C GLY A 343 8.14 7.69 6.40
N ILE A 344 7.20 8.60 6.62
CA ILE A 344 5.79 8.43 6.20
C ILE A 344 5.35 9.69 5.46
N HIS A 345 4.95 9.53 4.20
CA HIS A 345 4.84 10.65 3.26
C HIS A 345 3.76 10.46 2.19
N HIS A 346 3.48 11.51 1.42
CA HIS A 346 2.57 11.52 0.27
C HIS A 346 3.33 11.94 -1.01
N PRO A 347 4.08 11.00 -1.63
CA PRO A 347 4.85 11.28 -2.84
C PRO A 347 3.93 11.55 -4.03
N ASN A 348 4.23 12.58 -4.81
CA ASN A 348 3.44 13.10 -5.94
C ASN A 348 1.96 13.34 -5.63
N GLY A 349 1.62 13.61 -4.36
CA GLY A 349 0.24 13.74 -3.91
C GLY A 349 -0.56 12.43 -3.95
N ASP A 350 0.12 11.29 -3.91
CA ASP A 350 -0.44 9.94 -3.88
C ASP A 350 -0.86 9.52 -2.46
N ILE A 351 -1.49 8.34 -2.34
CA ILE A 351 -1.84 7.74 -1.04
C ILE A 351 -0.62 7.62 -0.13
N GLN A 352 -0.87 7.51 1.18
CA GLN A 352 0.20 7.47 2.19
C GLN A 352 1.17 6.31 1.95
N LYS A 353 2.44 6.64 1.83
CA LYS A 353 3.56 5.71 1.63
C LYS A 353 4.51 5.70 2.82
N THR A 354 5.38 4.70 2.84
CA THR A 354 6.47 4.56 3.80
C THR A 354 7.80 4.25 3.10
N CYS A 355 8.89 4.70 3.71
CA CYS A 355 10.26 4.34 3.35
C CYS A 355 11.09 4.02 4.62
N ARG A 356 12.19 3.27 4.50
CA ARG A 356 13.01 2.82 5.63
C ARG A 356 14.50 2.77 5.24
N ASP A 357 15.35 3.17 6.18
CA ASP A 357 16.81 3.10 6.14
C ASP A 357 17.31 2.35 7.40
N ASP A 358 17.98 1.23 7.18
CA ASP A 358 18.47 0.28 8.18
C ASP A 358 19.79 0.73 8.83
N GLU A 359 20.51 1.71 8.25
CA GLU A 359 21.78 2.23 8.77
C GLU A 359 21.65 3.44 9.69
N GLY A 360 20.51 4.14 9.65
CA GLY A 360 20.28 5.31 10.49
C GLY A 360 20.83 6.60 9.89
N ALA A 361 20.02 7.65 9.96
CA ALA A 361 20.36 8.96 9.45
C ALA A 361 21.64 9.56 10.06
N THR A 362 22.48 10.17 9.20
CA THR A 362 23.70 10.87 9.61
C THR A 362 23.57 12.39 9.52
N ARG A 363 24.49 13.15 10.11
CA ARG A 363 24.37 14.63 10.15
C ARG A 363 25.14 15.27 9.00
N VAL A 364 24.48 16.20 8.31
CA VAL A 364 25.11 17.00 7.26
C VAL A 364 24.79 18.49 7.41
N VAL A 365 25.64 19.33 6.82
CA VAL A 365 25.32 20.74 6.56
C VAL A 365 25.14 20.86 5.05
N SER A 366 23.93 21.22 4.62
CA SER A 366 23.58 21.32 3.21
C SER A 366 22.93 22.66 2.91
N PRO A 367 23.30 23.35 1.81
CA PRO A 367 22.57 24.53 1.35
C PRO A 367 21.11 24.17 1.03
N PHE A 368 20.16 24.86 1.64
CA PHE A 368 18.74 24.60 1.41
C PHE A 368 17.89 25.85 1.67
N ASN A 369 16.83 26.06 0.87
CA ASN A 369 15.85 27.15 1.04
C ASN A 369 16.47 28.53 1.37
N GLY A 370 17.50 28.91 0.60
CA GLY A 370 18.21 30.19 0.75
C GLY A 370 19.22 30.26 1.92
N ASN A 371 19.38 29.19 2.71
CA ASN A 371 20.38 29.08 3.77
C ASN A 371 21.53 28.16 3.36
N SER A 372 22.75 28.70 3.26
CA SER A 372 23.94 27.93 2.85
C SER A 372 24.46 26.94 3.91
N THR A 373 23.93 27.01 5.13
CA THR A 373 24.41 26.23 6.28
C THR A 373 23.27 25.54 7.02
N ALA A 374 22.19 25.18 6.32
CA ALA A 374 21.11 24.43 6.92
C ALA A 374 21.61 23.08 7.44
N LYS A 375 21.08 22.68 8.59
CA LYS A 375 21.55 21.57 9.42
C LYS A 375 20.60 20.40 9.29
N MET A 376 20.97 19.44 8.44
CA MET A 376 20.08 18.36 8.03
C MET A 376 20.56 16.99 8.55
N TRP A 377 19.63 16.05 8.59
CA TRP A 377 19.89 14.62 8.47
C TRP A 377 20.17 14.30 7.01
N LEU A 378 21.05 13.33 6.77
CA LEU A 378 21.32 12.71 5.48
C LEU A 378 20.90 11.25 5.59
N ILE A 379 20.01 10.85 4.69
CA ILE A 379 19.73 9.45 4.36
C ILE A 379 20.56 9.20 3.10
N ASP A 380 21.60 8.36 3.18
CA ASP A 380 22.54 8.19 2.07
C ASP A 380 21.89 7.39 0.94
N ASP A 381 21.09 6.38 1.31
CA ASP A 381 20.35 5.45 0.46
C ASP A 381 19.14 4.90 1.24
N TRP A 382 18.05 4.52 0.58
CA TRP A 382 16.92 3.84 1.23
C TRP A 382 16.95 2.33 0.97
N ASP A 383 16.73 1.52 2.01
CA ASP A 383 16.59 0.06 1.85
C ASP A 383 15.19 -0.34 1.35
N LEU A 384 14.19 0.50 1.64
CA LEU A 384 12.80 0.25 1.31
C LEU A 384 12.10 1.57 0.97
N GLY A 385 11.41 1.60 -0.17
CA GLY A 385 10.74 2.81 -0.65
C GLY A 385 11.71 3.95 -0.93
N VAL A 386 11.17 5.11 -1.28
CA VAL A 386 11.91 6.36 -1.52
C VAL A 386 11.02 7.53 -1.16
N THR A 387 11.51 8.76 -1.32
CA THR A 387 10.64 9.94 -1.38
C THR A 387 10.57 10.52 -2.80
N SER A 388 9.58 11.39 -3.03
CA SER A 388 9.39 12.13 -4.29
C SER A 388 8.79 13.50 -3.99
N GLN A 389 8.67 14.36 -5.01
CA GLN A 389 8.02 15.68 -4.87
C GLN A 389 6.64 15.55 -4.20
N GLY A 390 6.26 16.49 -3.31
CA GLY A 390 5.04 16.35 -2.48
C GLY A 390 5.24 15.59 -1.16
N SER A 391 6.31 14.80 -1.05
CA SER A 391 6.76 14.23 0.23
C SER A 391 7.34 15.30 1.16
N SER A 392 7.69 16.48 0.64
CA SER A 392 8.22 17.61 1.42
C SER A 392 7.43 17.87 2.69
N GLY A 393 8.12 18.00 3.81
CA GLY A 393 7.52 18.19 5.13
C GLY A 393 7.10 16.92 5.87
N SER A 394 7.14 15.75 5.22
CA SER A 394 6.88 14.45 5.87
C SER A 394 7.83 14.17 7.03
N ALA A 395 7.35 13.44 8.03
CA ALA A 395 8.15 13.11 9.21
C ALA A 395 9.19 12.03 8.93
N LEU A 396 10.38 12.22 9.51
CA LEU A 396 11.36 11.18 9.76
C LEU A 396 11.23 10.72 11.20
N TYR A 397 10.99 9.43 11.40
CA TYR A 397 10.91 8.79 12.70
C TYR A 397 12.19 8.01 12.99
N ASN A 398 12.64 8.04 14.25
CA ASN A 398 13.67 7.12 14.72
C ASN A 398 13.08 5.72 15.01
N GLU A 399 13.94 4.80 15.44
CA GLU A 399 13.58 3.41 15.74
C GLU A 399 12.48 3.21 16.80
N THR A 400 12.17 4.25 17.59
CA THR A 400 11.13 4.23 18.63
C THR A 400 9.88 5.05 18.27
N GLY A 401 9.76 5.54 17.04
CA GLY A 401 8.58 6.27 16.57
C GLY A 401 8.52 7.74 17.01
N HIS A 402 9.64 8.34 17.42
CA HIS A 402 9.73 9.76 17.71
C HIS A 402 10.15 10.54 16.47
N LEU A 403 9.45 11.63 16.17
CA LEU A 403 9.83 12.55 15.10
C LEU A 403 11.20 13.18 15.42
N ILE A 404 12.15 13.02 14.48
CA ILE A 404 13.51 13.56 14.54
C ILE A 404 13.83 14.54 13.41
N GLY A 405 12.96 14.63 12.39
CA GLY A 405 13.10 15.61 11.33
C GLY A 405 11.91 15.64 10.36
N VAL A 406 12.00 16.55 9.37
CA VAL A 406 11.03 16.68 8.27
C VAL A 406 11.72 16.67 6.92
N LEU A 407 11.14 16.09 5.88
CA LEU A 407 11.77 16.02 4.57
C LEU A 407 11.94 17.43 3.98
N SER A 408 13.18 17.76 3.61
CA SER A 408 13.48 18.99 2.86
C SER A 408 13.60 18.71 1.37
N GLY A 409 14.22 17.58 0.98
CA GLY A 409 14.29 17.12 -0.41
C GLY A 409 15.48 16.21 -0.64
N GLY A 410 15.75 15.85 -1.89
CA GLY A 410 16.87 14.98 -2.24
C GLY A 410 16.81 14.50 -3.68
N GLY A 411 17.57 13.45 -3.96
CA GLY A 411 17.66 12.80 -5.26
C GLY A 411 17.01 11.42 -5.31
N ALA A 412 16.56 10.87 -4.19
CA ALA A 412 15.91 9.57 -4.12
C ALA A 412 14.70 9.52 -5.06
N GLN A 413 14.59 8.46 -5.86
CA GLN A 413 13.47 8.21 -6.78
C GLN A 413 13.40 6.72 -7.08
N CYS A 414 12.24 6.24 -7.54
CA CYS A 414 12.16 4.86 -7.99
C CYS A 414 12.92 4.60 -9.29
N SER A 415 13.59 3.46 -9.33
CA SER A 415 14.07 2.79 -10.54
C SER A 415 13.31 1.45 -10.67
N GLY A 416 12.15 1.49 -11.31
CA GLY A 416 11.21 0.35 -11.28
C GLY A 416 10.68 0.12 -9.87
N THR A 417 10.84 -1.08 -9.33
CA THR A 417 10.41 -1.49 -7.98
C THR A 417 11.48 -1.33 -6.91
N VAL A 418 12.64 -0.75 -7.23
CA VAL A 418 13.74 -0.48 -6.29
C VAL A 418 14.12 1.00 -6.25
N ASP A 419 14.90 1.41 -5.25
CA ASP A 419 15.50 2.76 -5.18
C ASP A 419 16.54 2.97 -6.30
N ASN A 420 16.74 4.22 -6.72
CA ASN A 420 17.78 4.67 -7.62
C ASN A 420 19.15 4.89 -6.93
N GLY A 421 19.24 4.72 -5.61
CA GLY A 421 20.50 4.80 -4.87
C GLY A 421 20.93 6.22 -4.51
N LEU A 422 20.01 7.19 -4.52
CA LEU A 422 20.31 8.61 -4.28
C LEU A 422 19.77 9.09 -2.94
N SER A 423 20.51 10.00 -2.32
CA SER A 423 20.24 10.47 -0.96
C SER A 423 19.04 11.40 -0.82
N ASP A 424 18.44 11.41 0.37
CA ASP A 424 17.53 12.46 0.87
C ASP A 424 18.12 13.25 2.04
N ILE A 425 17.62 14.48 2.22
CA ILE A 425 17.93 15.33 3.38
C ILE A 425 16.68 15.75 4.14
N TYR A 426 16.76 15.64 5.47
CA TYR A 426 15.69 16.01 6.38
C TYR A 426 16.12 17.12 7.33
N GLY A 427 15.32 18.16 7.47
CA GLY A 427 15.43 19.17 8.52
C GLY A 427 15.50 18.57 9.91
N ARG A 428 16.58 18.81 10.68
CA ARG A 428 16.72 18.22 12.03
C ARG A 428 15.83 18.89 13.07
N PHE A 429 14.95 18.12 13.71
CA PHE A 429 14.01 18.61 14.73
C PHE A 429 14.68 19.35 15.89
N GLY A 430 15.73 18.75 16.47
CA GLY A 430 16.48 19.36 17.58
C GLY A 430 17.14 20.70 17.25
N VAL A 431 17.35 21.02 15.96
CA VAL A 431 17.92 22.30 15.52
C VAL A 431 16.89 23.42 15.54
N ALA A 432 15.65 23.15 15.11
CA ALA A 432 14.55 24.12 15.17
C ALA A 432 14.10 24.44 16.61
N TRP A 433 14.43 23.58 17.59
CA TRP A 433 13.92 23.66 18.96
C TRP A 433 14.12 25.03 19.62
N ASP A 434 15.32 25.59 19.52
CA ASP A 434 15.68 26.90 20.09
C ASP A 434 16.34 27.83 19.07
N PHE A 435 15.90 27.77 17.81
CA PHE A 435 16.45 28.60 16.74
C PHE A 435 16.06 30.09 16.88
N GLY A 436 16.99 30.98 16.58
CA GLY A 436 16.74 32.43 16.60
C GLY A 436 16.46 32.98 18.00
N SER A 437 15.65 34.05 18.07
CA SER A 437 15.41 34.79 19.31
C SER A 437 13.94 35.10 19.59
N THR A 438 13.02 34.62 18.76
CA THR A 438 11.59 34.91 18.87
C THR A 438 10.80 33.60 18.87
N GLN A 439 9.60 33.63 19.46
CA GLN A 439 8.68 32.48 19.43
C GLN A 439 8.28 32.08 18.00
N ALA A 440 8.30 33.03 17.05
CA ALA A 440 8.01 32.77 15.64
C ALA A 440 9.14 32.01 14.92
N SER A 441 10.32 31.85 15.53
CA SER A 441 11.45 31.16 14.90
C SER A 441 11.79 29.80 15.53
N ARG A 442 11.05 29.32 16.54
CA ARG A 442 11.43 28.12 17.28
C ARG A 442 10.27 27.36 17.92
N LEU A 443 10.53 26.10 18.22
CA LEU A 443 9.49 25.16 18.66
C LEU A 443 9.25 25.15 20.16
N LYS A 444 10.26 25.47 20.99
CA LYS A 444 10.21 25.20 22.44
C LYS A 444 9.02 25.83 23.17
N GLU A 445 8.61 27.06 22.82
CA GLU A 445 7.46 27.70 23.47
C GLU A 445 6.13 27.02 23.15
N TRP A 446 6.04 26.33 22.02
CA TRP A 446 4.83 25.67 21.54
C TRP A 446 4.77 24.20 22.00
N LEU A 447 5.90 23.50 21.93
CA LEU A 447 5.97 22.06 22.20
C LEU A 447 6.37 21.72 23.64
N ASP A 448 7.01 22.65 24.38
CA ASP A 448 7.24 22.56 25.82
C ASP A 448 6.89 23.89 26.52
N PRO A 449 5.61 24.32 26.49
CA PRO A 449 5.18 25.61 27.03
C PRO A 449 5.46 25.78 28.53
N SER A 450 5.62 24.66 29.26
CA SER A 450 5.98 24.64 30.68
C SER A 450 7.49 24.75 30.94
N ASN A 451 8.31 24.67 29.88
CA ASN A 451 9.76 24.56 29.97
C ASN A 451 10.18 23.45 30.95
N SER A 452 9.54 22.29 30.84
CA SER A 452 9.82 21.09 31.62
C SER A 452 11.23 20.55 31.39
N GLY A 453 11.82 20.85 30.23
CA GLY A 453 13.14 20.36 29.84
C GLY A 453 13.13 18.93 29.33
N VAL A 454 11.95 18.36 29.03
CA VAL A 454 11.81 17.04 28.42
C VAL A 454 12.57 16.98 27.10
N ASN A 455 13.38 15.93 26.88
CA ASN A 455 14.15 15.73 25.66
C ASN A 455 13.45 14.80 24.65
N VAL A 456 12.70 13.83 25.17
CA VAL A 456 11.94 12.85 24.40
C VAL A 456 10.54 12.81 24.96
N LEU A 457 9.53 12.97 24.11
CA LEU A 457 8.13 12.92 24.45
C LEU A 457 7.43 11.90 23.56
N ASP A 458 6.65 11.01 24.15
CA ASP A 458 5.87 10.01 23.41
C ASP A 458 4.63 10.62 22.75
N GLN A 459 3.94 9.82 21.94
CA GLN A 459 2.72 10.24 21.26
C GLN A 459 1.56 10.56 22.23
N TYR A 460 0.60 11.33 21.74
CA TYR A 460 -0.69 11.56 22.39
C TYR A 460 -1.86 11.12 21.48
N PRO A 461 -2.90 10.45 21.98
CA PRO A 461 -2.95 9.82 23.30
C PRO A 461 -1.82 8.79 23.47
N PRO A 462 -1.35 8.55 24.72
CA PRO A 462 -0.38 7.50 24.97
C PRO A 462 -0.89 6.17 24.43
N LEU A 463 0.02 5.33 23.95
CA LEU A 463 -0.32 3.99 23.50
C LEU A 463 -1.06 3.25 24.60
N GLU A 464 -2.18 2.63 24.23
CA GLU A 464 -2.88 1.74 25.14
C GLU A 464 -1.96 0.56 25.43
N THR A 465 -1.80 0.25 26.72
CA THR A 465 -0.98 -0.88 27.14
C THR A 465 -1.88 -1.93 27.76
N PHE A 466 -1.70 -3.16 27.30
CA PHE A 466 -2.49 -4.31 27.72
C PHE A 466 -1.69 -5.17 28.68
N GLY A 467 -2.38 -5.84 29.61
CA GLY A 467 -1.78 -6.80 30.52
C GLY A 467 -1.49 -8.12 29.80
N LEU A 468 -2.55 -8.78 29.33
CA LEU A 468 -2.49 -9.98 28.51
C LEU A 468 -2.72 -9.59 27.04
N ASP A 469 -1.64 -9.62 26.26
CA ASP A 469 -1.67 -9.35 24.82
C ASP A 469 -0.63 -10.24 24.14
N ALA A 470 -1.08 -10.96 23.11
CA ALA A 470 -0.28 -11.84 22.29
C ALA A 470 -0.47 -11.48 20.81
N ARG A 471 0.64 -11.33 20.10
CA ARG A 471 0.66 -11.04 18.66
C ARG A 471 1.34 -12.15 17.89
N VAL A 472 1.02 -12.28 16.60
CA VAL A 472 1.71 -13.17 15.65
C VAL A 472 2.34 -12.44 14.48
N SER A 473 3.39 -13.03 13.91
CA SER A 473 3.98 -12.62 12.63
C SER A 473 4.57 -13.82 11.87
N ALA A 474 4.91 -13.65 10.59
CA ALA A 474 5.56 -14.68 9.77
C ALA A 474 7.11 -14.65 9.81
N GLY A 475 7.70 -13.87 10.72
CA GLY A 475 9.14 -13.58 10.73
C GLY A 475 9.56 -12.68 9.55
N SER A 476 10.84 -12.32 9.49
CA SER A 476 11.42 -11.54 8.40
C SER A 476 11.93 -12.44 7.26
N GLY A 477 12.13 -11.85 6.06
CA GLY A 477 12.74 -12.54 4.93
C GLY A 477 11.82 -13.46 4.13
N ASN A 478 10.50 -13.26 4.21
CA ASN A 478 9.55 -13.92 3.31
C ASN A 478 9.47 -13.14 1.99
N ASP A 479 9.71 -13.82 0.86
CA ASP A 479 9.57 -13.20 -0.46
C ASP A 479 8.09 -13.11 -0.88
N SER A 480 7.67 -11.94 -1.37
CA SER A 480 6.32 -11.72 -1.91
C SER A 480 6.13 -12.36 -3.29
N GLU A 481 7.20 -12.78 -3.96
CA GLU A 481 7.18 -13.58 -5.17
C GLU A 481 8.11 -14.78 -5.02
N ILE A 482 7.55 -15.98 -5.07
CA ILE A 482 8.28 -17.24 -4.87
C ILE A 482 8.39 -17.96 -6.21
N CYS A 483 9.62 -18.31 -6.56
CA CYS A 483 9.90 -19.11 -7.73
C CYS A 483 10.89 -20.23 -7.38
N ASN A 484 10.51 -21.48 -7.67
CA ASN A 484 11.31 -22.70 -7.48
C ASN A 484 11.55 -23.15 -6.02
N GLU A 485 11.30 -22.31 -5.02
CA GLU A 485 11.50 -22.64 -3.62
C GLU A 485 10.20 -23.04 -2.91
N ALA A 486 10.34 -23.78 -1.81
CA ALA A 486 9.21 -24.08 -0.94
C ALA A 486 8.99 -22.90 0.01
N PHE A 487 7.76 -22.40 0.08
CA PHE A 487 7.42 -21.35 1.03
C PHE A 487 7.58 -21.87 2.47
N SER A 488 8.49 -21.26 3.23
CA SER A 488 8.90 -21.74 4.56
C SER A 488 8.90 -20.62 5.62
N PRO A 489 7.73 -20.06 5.97
CA PRO A 489 7.65 -18.93 6.90
C PRO A 489 7.96 -19.33 8.35
N GLU A 490 8.29 -18.36 9.18
CA GLU A 490 8.41 -18.53 10.63
C GLU A 490 7.12 -18.10 11.33
N VAL A 491 6.38 -19.03 11.92
CA VAL A 491 5.22 -18.68 12.75
C VAL A 491 5.74 -18.19 14.10
N THR A 492 5.72 -16.89 14.31
CA THR A 492 6.30 -16.23 15.49
C THR A 492 5.21 -15.74 16.42
N LEU A 493 5.32 -16.06 17.72
CA LEU A 493 4.50 -15.53 18.81
C LEU A 493 5.27 -14.42 19.52
N ILE A 494 4.60 -13.31 19.81
CA ILE A 494 5.18 -12.11 20.39
C ILE A 494 4.32 -11.69 21.60
N ASN A 495 4.95 -11.24 22.68
CA ASN A 495 4.27 -10.72 23.87
C ASN A 495 4.40 -9.19 23.95
N PRO A 496 3.54 -8.41 23.30
CA PRO A 496 3.46 -6.97 23.50
C PRO A 496 2.87 -6.57 24.87
N GLY A 497 2.19 -7.49 25.56
CA GLY A 497 1.58 -7.24 26.86
C GLY A 497 2.58 -7.04 28.01
N ASN A 498 2.09 -6.43 29.09
CA ASN A 498 2.88 -6.19 30.31
C ASN A 498 3.03 -7.43 31.20
N LEU A 499 2.19 -8.45 31.02
CA LEU A 499 2.24 -9.71 31.77
C LEU A 499 3.00 -10.76 30.97
N THR A 500 3.79 -11.60 31.66
CA THR A 500 4.49 -12.71 31.01
C THR A 500 3.49 -13.72 30.44
N LEU A 501 3.62 -14.06 29.16
CA LEU A 501 2.88 -15.17 28.55
C LEU A 501 3.49 -16.51 28.97
N SER A 502 2.62 -17.43 29.34
CA SER A 502 2.91 -18.79 29.78
C SER A 502 2.22 -19.86 28.93
N SER A 503 1.18 -19.48 28.18
CA SER A 503 0.55 -20.28 27.15
C SER A 503 -0.12 -19.40 26.09
N ALA A 504 -0.29 -19.92 24.88
CA ALA A 504 -1.09 -19.32 23.81
C ALA A 504 -1.42 -20.39 22.74
N ASP A 505 -2.55 -20.24 22.07
CA ASP A 505 -2.98 -21.13 20.98
C ASP A 505 -2.74 -20.42 19.65
N VAL A 506 -1.67 -20.79 18.94
CA VAL A 506 -1.29 -20.19 17.66
C VAL A 506 -1.79 -21.07 16.53
N THR A 507 -2.60 -20.51 15.63
CA THR A 507 -3.18 -21.21 14.49
C THR A 507 -2.61 -20.63 13.19
N TYR A 508 -2.28 -21.48 12.22
CA TYR A 508 -1.84 -21.02 10.90
C TYR A 508 -2.38 -21.91 9.78
N TYR A 509 -2.53 -21.34 8.59
CA TYR A 509 -2.93 -22.03 7.37
C TYR A 509 -2.53 -21.26 6.13
N ILE A 510 -2.53 -21.95 4.99
CA ILE A 510 -2.38 -21.35 3.66
C ILE A 510 -3.72 -21.44 2.93
N ASP A 511 -4.09 -20.36 2.26
CA ASP A 511 -5.31 -20.19 1.47
C ASP A 511 -6.59 -20.62 2.21
N SER A 512 -7.25 -21.68 1.74
CA SER A 512 -8.44 -22.29 2.35
C SER A 512 -8.17 -23.71 2.83
N GLU A 513 -6.90 -24.06 3.05
CA GLU A 513 -6.51 -25.38 3.57
C GLU A 513 -6.90 -25.56 5.04
N SER A 514 -6.73 -26.79 5.54
CA SER A 514 -6.99 -27.09 6.95
C SER A 514 -5.95 -26.40 7.83
N SER A 515 -6.41 -25.70 8.86
CA SER A 515 -5.52 -25.03 9.80
C SER A 515 -4.80 -25.99 10.73
N THR A 516 -3.59 -25.60 11.12
CA THR A 516 -2.79 -26.25 12.14
C THR A 516 -2.75 -25.36 13.37
N THR A 517 -3.01 -25.94 14.55
CA THR A 517 -2.94 -25.23 15.84
C THR A 517 -1.79 -25.76 16.69
N VAL A 518 -0.92 -24.86 17.12
CA VAL A 518 0.18 -25.07 18.06
C VAL A 518 -0.25 -24.51 19.42
N ASN A 519 -0.43 -25.40 20.39
CA ASN A 519 -0.68 -25.00 21.78
C ASN A 519 0.69 -24.74 22.44
N TRP A 520 1.14 -23.48 22.41
CA TRP A 520 2.41 -23.09 22.98
C TRP A 520 2.33 -22.99 24.51
N SER A 521 3.41 -23.37 25.19
CA SER A 521 3.59 -23.11 26.62
C SER A 521 5.05 -22.78 26.91
N GLY A 522 5.30 -21.84 27.82
CA GLY A 522 6.65 -21.35 28.09
C GLY A 522 6.69 -20.21 29.09
N LEU A 523 7.71 -19.35 28.97
CA LEU A 523 7.82 -18.09 29.69
C LEU A 523 8.32 -17.05 28.70
N LEU A 524 7.42 -16.24 28.18
CA LEU A 524 7.71 -15.17 27.22
C LEU A 524 7.44 -13.84 27.92
N THR A 525 8.50 -13.15 28.32
CA THR A 525 8.40 -11.85 28.99
C THR A 525 7.89 -10.78 28.04
N SER A 526 7.42 -9.66 28.59
CA SER A 526 7.01 -8.49 27.79
C SER A 526 8.12 -8.08 26.81
N GLY A 527 7.74 -7.78 25.58
CA GLY A 527 8.61 -7.49 24.44
C GLY A 527 9.33 -8.72 23.85
N GLY A 528 9.14 -9.92 24.40
CA GLY A 528 9.78 -11.13 23.91
C GLY A 528 9.04 -11.74 22.70
N SER A 529 9.78 -12.40 21.82
CA SER A 529 9.24 -13.23 20.73
C SER A 529 9.79 -14.66 20.75
N VAL A 530 9.06 -15.59 20.13
CA VAL A 530 9.46 -16.99 19.97
C VAL A 530 8.87 -17.59 18.69
N VAL A 531 9.69 -18.26 17.89
CA VAL A 531 9.21 -19.05 16.75
C VAL A 531 8.54 -20.32 17.28
N VAL A 532 7.25 -20.49 17.02
CA VAL A 532 6.45 -21.64 17.47
C VAL A 532 6.32 -22.73 16.42
N ALA A 533 6.48 -22.39 15.14
CA ALA A 533 6.53 -23.34 14.03
C ALA A 533 7.27 -22.77 12.82
N THR A 534 7.79 -23.65 11.96
CA THR A 534 8.38 -23.31 10.65
C THR A 534 7.79 -24.26 9.59
N PRO A 535 6.52 -24.09 9.19
CA PRO A 535 5.91 -24.94 8.19
C PRO A 535 6.62 -24.80 6.84
N THR A 536 6.58 -25.84 6.02
CA THR A 536 7.10 -25.80 4.65
C THR A 536 5.99 -26.24 3.70
N PHE A 537 5.65 -25.37 2.76
CA PHE A 537 4.65 -25.60 1.73
C PHE A 537 5.36 -25.80 0.39
N SER A 538 5.39 -27.05 -0.08
CA SER A 538 5.96 -27.45 -1.36
C SER A 538 4.85 -27.72 -2.38
N ASN A 539 5.11 -27.43 -3.66
CA ASN A 539 4.18 -27.66 -4.78
C ASN A 539 2.91 -26.80 -4.74
N LEU A 540 3.05 -25.55 -4.30
CA LEU A 540 2.00 -24.55 -4.47
C LEU A 540 1.71 -24.35 -5.97
N SER A 541 0.44 -24.18 -6.29
CA SER A 541 0.02 -23.82 -7.65
C SER A 541 0.58 -22.46 -8.04
N SER A 542 0.69 -22.17 -9.32
CA SER A 542 1.00 -20.80 -9.74
C SER A 542 -0.16 -19.85 -9.44
N GLY A 543 0.15 -18.62 -9.05
CA GLY A 543 -0.83 -17.57 -8.76
C GLY A 543 -0.71 -17.03 -7.33
N ASP A 544 -1.72 -16.25 -6.94
CA ASP A 544 -1.74 -15.59 -5.64
C ASP A 544 -2.09 -16.57 -4.52
N HIS A 545 -1.36 -16.46 -3.42
CA HIS A 545 -1.49 -17.24 -2.21
C HIS A 545 -1.55 -16.34 -0.98
N THR A 546 -2.23 -16.80 0.05
CA THR A 546 -2.37 -16.09 1.32
C THR A 546 -2.01 -17.01 2.48
N PHE A 547 -0.99 -16.64 3.25
CA PHE A 547 -0.64 -17.31 4.50
C PHE A 547 -1.22 -16.53 5.68
N THR A 548 -2.05 -17.20 6.48
CA THR A 548 -2.71 -16.57 7.65
C THR A 548 -2.23 -17.21 8.93
N ILE A 549 -1.91 -16.37 9.92
CA ILE A 549 -1.57 -16.76 11.29
C ILE A 549 -2.54 -16.04 12.23
N SER A 550 -2.97 -16.73 13.28
CA SER A 550 -3.71 -16.12 14.38
C SER A 550 -3.27 -16.66 15.74
N VAL A 551 -3.50 -15.88 16.79
CA VAL A 551 -3.27 -16.30 18.18
C VAL A 551 -4.54 -16.12 19.00
N ASN A 552 -4.74 -17.02 19.95
CA ASN A 552 -5.84 -16.97 20.90
C ASN A 552 -5.38 -17.46 22.29
N ASN A 553 -6.21 -17.20 23.29
CA ASN A 553 -6.07 -17.75 24.65
C ASN A 553 -4.71 -17.46 25.35
N PRO A 554 -4.17 -16.22 25.32
CA PRO A 554 -2.97 -15.89 26.08
C PRO A 554 -3.19 -16.18 27.58
N ASN A 555 -2.35 -17.02 28.18
CA ASN A 555 -2.50 -17.49 29.55
C ASN A 555 -3.87 -18.13 29.86
N ALA A 556 -4.52 -18.75 28.86
CA ALA A 556 -5.89 -19.25 28.94
C ALA A 556 -6.95 -18.18 29.28
N GLY A 557 -6.61 -16.90 29.12
CA GLY A 557 -7.49 -15.75 29.25
C GLY A 557 -7.94 -15.21 27.89
N SER A 558 -8.70 -14.12 27.89
CA SER A 558 -8.97 -13.34 26.67
C SER A 558 -7.79 -12.42 26.38
N ASP A 559 -7.44 -12.31 25.11
CA ASP A 559 -6.54 -11.25 24.66
C ASP A 559 -7.23 -9.90 24.83
N GLU A 560 -6.54 -8.93 25.45
CA GLU A 560 -7.08 -7.59 25.66
C GLU A 560 -6.94 -6.73 24.39
N ASN A 561 -6.06 -7.10 23.45
CA ASN A 561 -5.83 -6.40 22.19
C ASN A 561 -6.15 -7.25 20.96
N THR A 562 -7.43 -7.44 20.68
CA THR A 562 -7.82 -8.30 19.54
C THR A 562 -7.43 -7.77 18.16
N SER A 563 -6.88 -6.55 18.06
CA SER A 563 -6.53 -5.92 16.78
C SER A 563 -5.24 -6.48 16.16
N ASN A 564 -4.40 -7.13 16.95
CA ASN A 564 -3.11 -7.68 16.53
C ASN A 564 -3.09 -9.24 16.57
N ASP A 565 -4.23 -9.87 16.87
CA ASP A 565 -4.37 -11.33 16.97
C ASP A 565 -4.14 -12.06 15.63
N ASN A 566 -4.25 -11.37 14.49
CA ASN A 566 -4.20 -11.96 13.15
C ASN A 566 -3.10 -11.31 12.31
N PHE A 567 -2.37 -12.14 11.57
CA PHE A 567 -1.38 -11.73 10.59
C PHE A 567 -1.64 -12.42 9.26
N VAL A 568 -1.54 -11.68 8.16
CA VAL A 568 -1.80 -12.18 6.80
C VAL A 568 -0.64 -11.77 5.90
N PHE A 569 0.04 -12.76 5.32
CA PHE A 569 1.08 -12.57 4.33
C PHE A 569 0.58 -13.01 2.96
N ASN A 570 0.58 -12.10 1.99
CA ASN A 570 0.21 -12.39 0.62
C ASN A 570 1.48 -12.55 -0.22
N PHE A 571 1.51 -13.58 -1.06
CA PHE A 571 2.62 -13.82 -1.98
C PHE A 571 2.12 -14.46 -3.27
N ASN A 572 2.90 -14.34 -4.33
CA ASN A 572 2.62 -14.96 -5.62
C ASN A 572 3.60 -16.10 -5.86
N VAL A 573 3.12 -17.19 -6.47
CA VAL A 573 3.97 -18.27 -6.97
C VAL A 573 4.06 -18.16 -8.48
N SER A 574 5.26 -17.92 -9.00
CA SER A 574 5.45 -17.69 -10.44
C SER A 574 5.09 -18.94 -11.26
N PRO A 575 4.51 -18.76 -12.46
CA PRO A 575 4.16 -19.87 -13.34
C PRO A 575 5.38 -20.65 -13.83
N SER A 576 5.16 -21.93 -14.14
CA SER A 576 6.20 -22.85 -14.56
C SER A 576 5.92 -23.43 -15.95
N TYR A 577 6.93 -23.41 -16.81
CA TYR A 577 6.83 -23.82 -18.21
C TYR A 577 7.88 -24.88 -18.52
N SER A 578 7.45 -26.02 -19.06
CA SER A 578 8.36 -27.06 -19.56
C SER A 578 8.88 -26.66 -20.94
N THR A 579 9.99 -25.91 -20.96
CA THR A 579 10.49 -25.28 -22.19
C THR A 579 12.00 -25.13 -22.21
N SER A 580 12.60 -25.34 -23.38
CA SER A 580 14.03 -25.07 -23.68
C SER A 580 14.28 -23.73 -24.37
N GLU A 581 13.21 -23.03 -24.73
CA GLU A 581 13.27 -21.71 -25.35
C GLU A 581 12.01 -20.91 -25.03
N ILE A 582 12.11 -19.60 -25.14
CA ILE A 582 10.96 -18.71 -25.15
C ILE A 582 10.95 -17.93 -26.47
N VAL A 583 9.76 -17.61 -26.94
CA VAL A 583 9.53 -16.83 -28.16
C VAL A 583 9.07 -15.44 -27.73
N PHE A 584 9.95 -14.45 -27.90
CA PHE A 584 9.67 -13.05 -27.66
C PHE A 584 9.15 -12.40 -28.94
N ASN A 585 7.87 -12.05 -28.95
CA ASN A 585 7.21 -11.33 -30.03
C ASN A 585 7.03 -9.87 -29.62
N ILE A 586 7.50 -8.93 -30.43
CA ILE A 586 7.37 -7.50 -30.13
C ILE A 586 6.88 -6.74 -31.37
N LEU A 587 5.94 -5.83 -31.18
CA LEU A 587 5.68 -4.70 -32.07
C LEU A 587 6.25 -3.46 -31.40
N THR A 588 7.25 -2.83 -32.02
CA THR A 588 7.79 -1.57 -31.52
C THR A 588 6.84 -0.40 -31.77
N ASP A 589 6.99 0.65 -30.99
CA ASP A 589 6.32 1.93 -31.16
C ASP A 589 7.05 2.79 -32.23
N ASN A 590 6.80 4.09 -32.32
CA ASN A 590 7.52 4.91 -33.31
C ASN A 590 8.98 5.20 -32.95
N TYR A 591 9.52 4.64 -31.85
CA TYR A 591 10.86 4.87 -31.33
C TYR A 591 11.62 3.58 -30.96
N GLY A 592 11.36 2.47 -31.67
CA GLY A 592 11.92 1.14 -31.34
C GLY A 592 13.44 1.01 -31.09
N SER A 593 14.29 1.97 -31.50
CA SER A 593 15.72 1.95 -31.15
C SER A 593 16.00 2.11 -29.66
N GLU A 594 15.02 2.58 -28.88
CA GLU A 594 15.10 2.80 -27.43
C GLU A 594 14.79 1.52 -26.63
N THR A 595 14.20 0.51 -27.30
CA THR A 595 13.81 -0.74 -26.69
C THR A 595 14.94 -1.77 -26.67
N THR A 596 15.23 -2.31 -25.49
CA THR A 596 16.17 -3.42 -25.25
C THR A 596 15.55 -4.47 -24.35
N TRP A 597 16.16 -5.65 -24.24
CA TRP A 597 15.72 -6.69 -23.33
C TRP A 597 16.89 -7.53 -22.81
N GLU A 598 16.70 -8.12 -21.64
CA GLU A 598 17.61 -9.10 -21.04
C GLU A 598 16.86 -10.25 -20.36
N LEU A 599 17.51 -11.41 -20.31
CA LEU A 599 17.08 -12.57 -19.56
C LEU A 599 18.14 -12.84 -18.50
N ARG A 600 17.73 -12.81 -17.23
CA ARG A 600 18.58 -13.14 -16.08
C ARG A 600 18.16 -14.46 -15.47
N ASN A 601 19.13 -15.17 -14.91
CA ASN A 601 18.89 -16.40 -14.15
C ASN A 601 18.64 -16.09 -12.66
N SER A 602 18.43 -17.11 -11.84
CA SER A 602 18.13 -16.96 -10.40
C SER A 602 19.23 -16.32 -9.58
N LEU A 603 20.48 -16.30 -10.08
CA LEU A 603 21.62 -15.62 -9.45
C LEU A 603 21.76 -14.15 -9.91
N GLY A 604 20.79 -13.63 -10.68
CA GLY A 604 20.82 -12.30 -11.26
C GLY A 604 21.80 -12.13 -12.43
N ALA A 605 22.42 -13.22 -12.91
CA ALA A 605 23.36 -13.16 -14.03
C ALA A 605 22.61 -13.10 -15.36
N ILE A 606 23.00 -12.16 -16.23
CA ILE A 606 22.48 -12.05 -17.60
C ILE A 606 22.90 -13.30 -18.38
N VAL A 607 21.93 -14.07 -18.85
CA VAL A 607 22.14 -15.27 -19.67
C VAL A 607 21.83 -15.04 -21.15
N SER A 608 21.01 -14.03 -21.47
CA SER A 608 20.75 -13.57 -22.84
C SER A 608 20.34 -12.11 -22.83
N SER A 609 20.52 -11.40 -23.95
CA SER A 609 20.10 -10.01 -24.11
C SER A 609 19.91 -9.65 -25.58
N GLY A 610 19.11 -8.63 -25.85
CA GLY A 610 18.90 -8.12 -27.19
C GLY A 610 18.30 -6.70 -27.21
N PRO A 611 17.97 -6.20 -28.41
CA PRO A 611 18.26 -6.84 -29.69
C PRO A 611 19.75 -6.74 -30.07
N SER A 612 20.22 -7.65 -30.94
CA SER A 612 21.60 -7.62 -31.45
C SER A 612 21.90 -6.40 -32.35
N THR A 613 20.85 -5.80 -32.91
CA THR A 613 20.87 -4.52 -33.62
C THR A 613 19.65 -3.72 -33.19
N PRO A 614 19.73 -2.38 -33.02
CA PRO A 614 18.57 -1.59 -32.61
C PRO A 614 17.33 -1.86 -33.47
N TYR A 615 16.17 -2.00 -32.83
CA TYR A 615 14.94 -2.22 -33.58
C TYR A 615 14.58 -0.99 -34.43
N ALA A 616 13.85 -1.23 -35.52
CA ALA A 616 13.25 -0.18 -36.32
C ALA A 616 11.88 0.22 -35.74
N ASN A 617 11.46 1.43 -36.08
CA ASN A 617 10.21 2.02 -35.63
C ASN A 617 9.00 1.27 -36.24
N ALA A 618 7.93 1.13 -35.47
CA ALA A 618 6.63 0.58 -35.84
C ALA A 618 6.72 -0.77 -36.57
N THR A 619 7.62 -1.65 -36.09
CA THR A 619 7.99 -2.89 -36.77
C THR A 619 7.83 -4.09 -35.83
N THR A 620 7.34 -5.21 -36.37
CA THR A 620 7.23 -6.46 -35.63
C THR A 620 8.51 -7.28 -35.73
N TYR A 621 8.98 -7.79 -34.60
CA TYR A 621 10.07 -8.74 -34.47
C TYR A 621 9.61 -9.98 -33.72
N GLN A 622 10.27 -11.09 -34.00
CA GLN A 622 10.16 -12.34 -33.25
C GLN A 622 11.57 -12.85 -32.99
N GLU A 623 11.89 -13.09 -31.73
CA GLU A 623 13.17 -13.62 -31.29
C GLU A 623 12.96 -14.90 -30.49
N THR A 624 13.76 -15.92 -30.79
CA THR A 624 13.76 -17.18 -30.03
C THR A 624 14.96 -17.17 -29.09
N ILE A 625 14.70 -17.23 -27.80
CA ILE A 625 15.69 -17.11 -26.74
C ILE A 625 15.83 -18.47 -26.07
N THR A 626 17.02 -19.06 -26.12
CA THR A 626 17.29 -20.37 -25.51
C THR A 626 17.39 -20.26 -23.99
N ILE A 627 16.74 -21.18 -23.28
CA ILE A 627 16.89 -21.35 -21.84
C ILE A 627 18.15 -22.18 -21.58
N PRO A 628 19.16 -21.65 -20.87
CA PRO A 628 20.46 -22.31 -20.71
C PRO A 628 20.45 -23.44 -19.68
N SER A 629 19.53 -23.43 -18.72
CA SER A 629 19.44 -24.41 -17.63
C SER A 629 18.00 -24.61 -17.16
N PHE A 630 17.66 -25.83 -16.75
CA PHE A 630 16.30 -26.23 -16.37
C PHE A 630 16.14 -26.34 -14.86
N ASN A 631 14.88 -26.32 -14.40
CA ASN A 631 14.47 -26.32 -13.00
C ASN A 631 15.02 -25.10 -12.24
N GLU A 632 15.02 -23.96 -12.91
CA GLU A 632 15.48 -22.67 -12.40
C GLU A 632 14.53 -21.56 -12.85
N CYS A 633 14.56 -20.44 -12.14
CA CYS A 633 13.80 -19.24 -12.43
C CYS A 633 14.57 -18.28 -13.31
N TYR A 634 13.84 -17.63 -14.19
CA TYR A 634 14.36 -16.60 -15.06
C TYR A 634 13.50 -15.36 -14.97
N THR A 635 14.17 -14.21 -14.95
CA THR A 635 13.53 -12.91 -15.08
C THR A 635 13.81 -12.40 -16.47
N PHE A 636 12.76 -12.22 -17.27
CA PHE A 636 12.86 -11.48 -18.52
C PHE A 636 12.51 -10.02 -18.25
N THR A 637 13.37 -9.10 -18.67
CA THR A 637 13.18 -7.66 -18.52
C THR A 637 13.24 -7.02 -19.90
N ILE A 638 12.20 -6.27 -20.26
CA ILE A 638 12.23 -5.33 -21.38
C ILE A 638 12.46 -3.93 -20.83
N SER A 639 13.29 -3.13 -21.50
CA SER A 639 13.61 -1.77 -21.10
C SER A 639 13.42 -0.80 -22.24
N ASP A 640 12.96 0.39 -21.91
CA ASP A 640 12.88 1.54 -22.80
C ASP A 640 13.69 2.71 -22.24
N SER A 641 14.60 3.25 -23.06
CA SER A 641 15.53 4.30 -22.61
C SER A 641 14.93 5.71 -22.53
N ALA A 642 13.72 5.92 -23.05
CA ALA A 642 13.01 7.20 -23.02
C ALA A 642 11.98 7.31 -21.88
N ASP A 643 11.72 6.21 -21.16
CA ASP A 643 10.80 6.12 -20.00
C ASP A 643 9.32 6.35 -20.37
N ASP A 644 8.95 6.10 -21.63
CA ASP A 644 7.57 6.10 -22.11
C ASP A 644 7.08 4.73 -22.58
N GLY A 645 7.94 3.71 -22.50
CA GLY A 645 7.65 2.33 -22.87
C GLY A 645 7.50 2.15 -24.37
N ILE A 646 6.87 1.05 -24.77
CA ILE A 646 6.58 0.79 -26.20
C ILE A 646 5.12 1.03 -26.56
N CYS A 647 4.36 1.65 -25.67
CA CYS A 647 2.98 2.03 -25.92
C CYS A 647 2.75 3.47 -25.52
N CYS A 648 2.22 4.22 -26.47
CA CYS A 648 0.83 4.66 -26.47
C CYS A 648 0.82 5.99 -27.21
N GLY A 649 1.04 7.10 -26.51
CA GLY A 649 1.03 8.46 -27.07
C GLY A 649 2.02 8.66 -28.24
N TYR A 650 3.09 7.86 -28.28
CA TYR A 650 4.18 7.95 -29.24
C TYR A 650 4.21 6.78 -30.23
N GLY A 651 3.21 5.90 -30.22
CA GLY A 651 3.13 4.73 -31.10
C GLY A 651 2.43 3.59 -30.38
N ILE A 652 1.78 2.69 -31.14
CA ILE A 652 1.11 1.53 -30.56
C ILE A 652 1.99 0.31 -30.77
N GLY A 653 2.87 0.06 -29.81
CA GLY A 653 3.59 -1.21 -29.67
C GLY A 653 2.95 -2.11 -28.62
N ASN A 654 3.50 -3.31 -28.49
CA ASN A 654 3.16 -4.32 -27.49
C ASN A 654 4.17 -5.47 -27.59
N TYR A 655 4.22 -6.34 -26.59
CA TYR A 655 4.97 -7.58 -26.71
C TYR A 655 4.29 -8.74 -26.00
N ASN A 656 4.65 -9.94 -26.40
CA ASN A 656 4.31 -11.15 -25.66
C ASN A 656 5.51 -12.09 -25.64
N ILE A 657 5.52 -12.95 -24.64
CA ILE A 657 6.46 -14.06 -24.54
C ILE A 657 5.64 -15.33 -24.49
N GLU A 658 6.00 -16.28 -25.33
CA GLU A 658 5.43 -17.63 -25.35
C GLU A 658 6.51 -18.65 -25.03
N ASP A 659 6.13 -19.79 -24.45
CA ASP A 659 7.00 -20.96 -24.40
C ASP A 659 7.10 -21.63 -25.79
N ALA A 660 7.94 -22.65 -25.92
CA ALA A 660 8.11 -23.39 -27.17
C ALA A 660 6.83 -24.10 -27.68
N ASN A 661 5.80 -24.21 -26.83
CA ASN A 661 4.51 -24.83 -27.15
C ASN A 661 3.41 -23.80 -27.48
N GLY A 662 3.72 -22.49 -27.44
CA GLY A 662 2.76 -21.41 -27.65
C GLY A 662 1.92 -21.07 -26.41
N ASN A 663 2.30 -21.53 -25.22
CA ASN A 663 1.68 -21.06 -23.99
C ASN A 663 2.22 -19.67 -23.65
N VAL A 664 1.32 -18.73 -23.40
CA VAL A 664 1.68 -17.35 -23.06
C VAL A 664 2.29 -17.30 -21.66
N ILE A 665 3.49 -16.73 -21.56
CA ILE A 665 4.18 -16.38 -20.31
C ILE A 665 3.75 -14.99 -19.86
N ILE A 666 3.80 -14.02 -20.76
CA ILE A 666 3.29 -12.67 -20.57
C ILE A 666 2.71 -12.15 -21.88
N ASN A 667 1.65 -11.34 -21.77
CA ASN A 667 1.11 -10.58 -22.89
C ASN A 667 0.90 -9.14 -22.42
N SER A 668 1.84 -8.27 -22.78
CA SER A 668 1.90 -6.90 -22.33
C SER A 668 1.33 -5.95 -23.37
N SER A 669 0.59 -4.95 -22.91
CA SER A 669 0.15 -3.84 -23.76
C SER A 669 1.31 -2.92 -24.16
N GLY A 670 2.50 -3.07 -23.57
CA GLY A 670 3.65 -2.21 -23.78
C GLY A 670 3.62 -0.90 -22.99
N ASN A 671 2.61 -0.70 -22.14
CA ASN A 671 2.46 0.49 -21.31
C ASN A 671 3.25 0.33 -20.00
N PHE A 672 4.55 0.55 -20.09
CA PHE A 672 5.48 0.62 -18.96
C PHE A 672 6.32 1.90 -19.09
N GLY A 673 7.00 2.33 -18.04
CA GLY A 673 7.94 3.46 -18.12
C GLY A 673 9.29 2.97 -18.65
N THR A 674 10.29 2.97 -17.79
CA THR A 674 11.64 2.48 -18.11
C THR A 674 11.73 0.98 -18.39
N SER A 675 10.92 0.14 -17.74
CA SER A 675 11.01 -1.31 -17.91
C SER A 675 9.78 -2.06 -17.42
N GLU A 676 9.63 -3.30 -17.89
CA GLU A 676 8.70 -4.29 -17.35
C GLU A 676 9.44 -5.63 -17.22
N SER A 677 9.16 -6.37 -16.15
CA SER A 677 9.78 -7.67 -15.88
C SER A 677 8.75 -8.76 -15.61
N ILE A 678 9.08 -9.99 -15.99
CA ILE A 678 8.32 -11.19 -15.65
C ILE A 678 9.26 -12.27 -15.12
N LEU A 679 8.91 -12.83 -13.96
CA LEU A 679 9.56 -14.00 -13.39
C LEU A 679 8.79 -15.25 -13.81
N PHE A 680 9.50 -16.27 -14.29
CA PHE A 680 8.92 -17.56 -14.61
C PHE A 680 9.92 -18.69 -14.37
N LYS A 681 9.40 -19.89 -14.10
CA LYS A 681 10.23 -21.09 -13.96
C LYS A 681 10.32 -21.82 -15.29
N ALA A 682 11.54 -22.12 -15.74
CA ALA A 682 11.75 -23.01 -16.87
C ALA A 682 12.09 -24.43 -16.36
N GLN A 683 11.23 -25.39 -16.68
CA GLN A 683 11.40 -26.81 -16.36
C GLN A 683 11.88 -27.59 -17.58
N ASP A 684 12.52 -28.73 -17.31
CA ASP A 684 13.03 -29.60 -18.36
C ASP A 684 11.87 -30.08 -19.28
N PRO A 685 11.90 -29.78 -20.59
CA PRO A 685 10.89 -30.23 -21.54
C PRO A 685 10.91 -31.75 -21.77
N LEU A 686 11.96 -32.47 -21.35
CA LEU A 686 12.00 -33.94 -21.32
C LEU A 686 11.31 -34.54 -20.10
N SER A 687 10.78 -33.71 -19.19
CA SER A 687 9.86 -34.14 -18.17
C SER A 687 8.51 -34.46 -18.81
N LEU A 688 8.42 -35.62 -19.46
CA LEU A 688 7.16 -36.38 -19.42
C LEU A 688 6.76 -36.38 -17.95
N ASN A 689 5.53 -35.96 -17.61
CA ASN A 689 4.94 -36.29 -16.32
C ASN A 689 5.41 -37.71 -15.98
N GLU A 690 6.24 -37.87 -14.95
CA GLU A 690 6.52 -39.21 -14.46
C GLU A 690 5.13 -39.72 -14.09
N PHE A 691 4.57 -40.58 -14.94
CA PHE A 691 3.51 -41.49 -14.52
C PHE A 691 4.17 -42.28 -13.41
N GLY A 692 4.03 -41.78 -12.18
CA GLY A 692 4.55 -42.45 -11.01
C GLY A 692 4.02 -43.88 -11.06
N LEU A 693 4.82 -44.83 -10.61
CA LEU A 693 4.41 -46.23 -10.52
C LEU A 693 3.03 -46.39 -9.84
N ASP A 694 2.60 -45.39 -9.05
CA ASP A 694 1.29 -45.30 -8.40
C ASP A 694 0.09 -45.23 -9.37
N ASP A 695 0.23 -44.53 -10.50
CA ASP A 695 -0.81 -44.37 -11.53
C ASP A 695 -0.90 -45.59 -12.46
N LEU A 696 0.20 -46.34 -12.56
CA LEU A 696 0.35 -47.52 -13.40
C LEU A 696 -0.09 -48.81 -12.71
N VAL A 697 -0.40 -48.74 -11.42
CA VAL A 697 -0.75 -49.88 -10.57
C VAL A 697 -2.12 -49.71 -9.96
N ASN A 698 -3.02 -50.65 -10.27
CA ASN A 698 -4.33 -50.72 -9.63
C ASN A 698 -4.49 -52.01 -8.81
N ILE A 699 -5.01 -51.91 -7.58
CA ILE A 699 -5.15 -53.03 -6.64
C ILE A 699 -6.61 -53.20 -6.22
N PHE A 700 -7.21 -54.36 -6.51
CA PHE A 700 -8.61 -54.62 -6.21
C PHE A 700 -8.92 -56.13 -6.03
N PRO A 701 -10.01 -56.50 -5.34
CA PRO A 701 -10.81 -55.62 -4.50
C PRO A 701 -10.03 -55.24 -3.23
N ASN A 702 -10.19 -53.99 -2.78
CA ASN A 702 -9.69 -53.54 -1.49
C ASN A 702 -10.84 -52.83 -0.78
N PRO A 703 -11.52 -53.45 0.21
CA PRO A 703 -11.07 -54.63 0.98
C PRO A 703 -11.12 -55.97 0.24
N VAL A 704 -10.13 -56.83 0.45
CA VAL A 704 -9.97 -58.17 -0.15
C VAL A 704 -10.49 -59.28 0.78
N LYS A 705 -11.10 -60.33 0.21
CA LYS A 705 -11.43 -61.57 0.93
C LYS A 705 -10.39 -62.66 0.66
N ASP A 706 -10.35 -63.25 -0.53
CA ASP A 706 -9.48 -64.41 -0.78
C ASP A 706 -8.38 -64.13 -1.80
N ASN A 707 -8.65 -63.35 -2.85
CA ASN A 707 -7.71 -63.05 -3.93
C ASN A 707 -7.58 -61.54 -4.14
N LEU A 708 -6.35 -61.03 -4.05
CA LEU A 708 -6.00 -59.64 -4.32
C LEU A 708 -5.50 -59.53 -5.76
N GLY A 709 -6.25 -58.85 -6.62
CA GLY A 709 -5.85 -58.50 -7.98
C GLY A 709 -4.91 -57.30 -7.99
N ILE A 710 -3.84 -57.39 -8.77
CA ILE A 710 -2.89 -56.30 -9.04
C ILE A 710 -2.80 -56.17 -10.56
N VAL A 711 -3.21 -55.03 -11.09
CA VAL A 711 -3.11 -54.70 -12.51
C VAL A 711 -1.95 -53.76 -12.70
N LEU A 712 -0.99 -54.20 -13.51
CA LEU A 712 0.15 -53.41 -13.95
C LEU A 712 -0.12 -52.94 -15.38
N THR A 713 -0.17 -51.64 -15.61
CA THR A 713 -0.48 -51.03 -16.92
C THR A 713 0.70 -50.19 -17.38
N SER A 714 1.10 -50.33 -18.63
CA SER A 714 2.25 -49.60 -19.23
C SER A 714 3.59 -49.76 -18.50
N ILE A 715 3.80 -50.90 -17.82
CA ILE A 715 5.08 -51.28 -17.18
C ILE A 715 5.75 -52.37 -18.01
N SER A 716 6.93 -52.11 -18.57
CA SER A 716 7.67 -53.02 -19.46
C SER A 716 8.70 -53.91 -18.75
N GLU A 717 8.78 -53.83 -17.42
CA GLU A 717 9.69 -54.64 -16.58
C GLU A 717 8.93 -55.44 -15.52
N ASN A 718 9.65 -56.33 -14.82
CA ASN A 718 9.08 -57.10 -13.72
C ASN A 718 9.03 -56.25 -12.44
N VAL A 719 7.87 -56.21 -11.78
CA VAL A 719 7.65 -55.51 -10.52
C VAL A 719 7.79 -56.49 -9.36
N LYS A 720 8.71 -56.23 -8.44
CA LYS A 720 8.84 -57.01 -7.21
C LYS A 720 7.78 -56.57 -6.21
N TYR A 721 7.06 -57.50 -5.60
CA TYR A 721 6.12 -57.21 -4.52
C TYR A 721 6.59 -57.77 -3.16
N GLN A 722 6.26 -57.06 -2.08
CA GLN A 722 6.39 -57.51 -0.69
C GLN A 722 5.16 -57.09 0.10
N ILE A 723 4.58 -57.98 0.90
CA ILE A 723 3.44 -57.68 1.76
C ILE A 723 3.92 -57.68 3.21
N PHE A 724 3.56 -56.63 3.95
CA PHE A 724 3.88 -56.46 5.36
C PHE A 724 2.61 -56.43 6.21
N ASN A 725 2.68 -56.98 7.42
CA ASN A 725 1.67 -56.74 8.45
C ASN A 725 1.92 -55.39 9.15
N THR A 726 1.04 -55.00 10.08
CA THR A 726 1.16 -53.73 10.84
C THR A 726 2.39 -53.65 11.76
N LEU A 727 3.07 -54.76 12.01
CA LEU A 727 4.33 -54.82 12.76
C LEU A 727 5.57 -54.73 11.85
N GLY A 728 5.38 -54.51 10.54
CA GLY A 728 6.46 -54.43 9.56
C GLY A 728 7.09 -55.78 9.19
N GLN A 729 6.48 -56.90 9.57
CA GLN A 729 6.97 -58.23 9.20
C GLN A 729 6.56 -58.56 7.76
N ASN A 730 7.52 -58.94 6.92
CA ASN A 730 7.26 -59.41 5.56
C ASN A 730 6.60 -60.80 5.60
N ILE A 731 5.38 -60.92 5.08
CA ILE A 731 4.59 -62.15 5.09
C ILE A 731 4.44 -62.79 3.71
N ALA A 732 4.75 -62.06 2.62
CA ALA A 732 4.69 -62.56 1.26
C ALA A 732 5.57 -61.73 0.34
N ASN A 733 6.24 -62.35 -0.63
CA ASN A 733 6.95 -61.63 -1.68
C ASN A 733 7.03 -62.43 -2.97
N GLY A 734 7.25 -61.75 -4.09
CA GLY A 734 7.43 -62.36 -5.39
C GLY A 734 7.70 -61.33 -6.48
N ASN A 735 7.64 -61.77 -7.74
CA ASN A 735 7.77 -60.91 -8.91
C ASN A 735 6.50 -60.99 -9.75
N LEU A 736 6.07 -59.85 -10.28
CA LEU A 736 4.93 -59.68 -11.16
C LEU A 736 5.44 -59.25 -12.53
N GLU A 737 4.99 -59.90 -13.58
CA GLU A 737 5.31 -59.49 -14.95
C GLU A 737 4.53 -58.21 -15.32
N GLY A 738 5.22 -57.24 -15.91
CA GLY A 738 4.61 -55.97 -16.32
C GLY A 738 3.51 -56.15 -17.38
N ASN A 739 2.64 -55.13 -17.53
CA ASN A 739 1.52 -55.11 -18.48
C ASN A 739 0.50 -56.25 -18.34
N MET A 740 0.37 -56.82 -17.14
CA MET A 740 -0.53 -57.94 -16.86
C MET A 740 -1.26 -57.78 -15.52
N MET A 741 -2.36 -58.54 -15.40
CA MET A 741 -3.07 -58.71 -14.14
C MET A 741 -2.56 -59.95 -13.41
N HIS A 742 -2.28 -59.78 -12.12
CA HIS A 742 -1.85 -60.85 -11.21
C HIS A 742 -2.82 -61.02 -10.06
N ASN A 743 -2.89 -62.23 -9.51
CA ASN A 743 -3.69 -62.52 -8.32
C ASN A 743 -2.81 -63.06 -7.20
N ILE A 744 -2.85 -62.41 -6.04
CA ILE A 744 -2.20 -62.87 -4.82
C ILE A 744 -3.24 -63.53 -3.91
N ASN A 745 -2.99 -64.77 -3.53
CA ASN A 745 -3.84 -65.50 -2.59
C ASN A 745 -3.64 -64.94 -1.17
N MET A 746 -4.69 -64.35 -0.62
CA MET A 746 -4.75 -63.76 0.71
C MET A 746 -5.54 -64.62 1.73
N SER A 747 -6.10 -65.76 1.30
CA SER A 747 -6.99 -66.61 2.15
C SER A 747 -6.32 -67.14 3.41
N GLN A 748 -4.99 -67.28 3.39
CA GLN A 748 -4.21 -67.78 4.53
C GLN A 748 -3.91 -66.73 5.60
N TYR A 749 -4.23 -65.45 5.36
CA TYR A 749 -3.93 -64.35 6.28
C TYR A 749 -5.19 -63.93 7.07
N LEU A 750 -4.98 -63.54 8.33
CA LEU A 750 -6.04 -63.08 9.22
C LEU A 750 -6.61 -61.73 8.75
N SER A 751 -7.87 -61.45 9.09
CA SER A 751 -8.51 -60.15 8.85
C SER A 751 -7.71 -59.02 9.53
N GLY A 752 -7.47 -57.92 8.81
CA GLY A 752 -6.60 -56.85 9.28
C GLY A 752 -6.06 -55.95 8.16
N ILE A 753 -5.17 -55.02 8.53
CA ILE A 753 -4.49 -54.10 7.61
C ILE A 753 -3.14 -54.70 7.22
N TYR A 754 -2.83 -54.66 5.93
CA TYR A 754 -1.56 -55.05 5.34
C TYR A 754 -1.05 -53.92 4.43
N PHE A 755 0.24 -53.91 4.16
CA PHE A 755 0.88 -52.97 3.22
C PHE A 755 1.59 -53.75 2.13
N ILE A 756 1.26 -53.49 0.87
CA ILE A 756 1.97 -54.07 -0.27
C ILE A 756 2.92 -53.04 -0.86
N LYS A 757 4.21 -53.34 -0.79
CA LYS A 757 5.29 -52.58 -1.42
C LYS A 757 5.56 -53.17 -2.79
N LEU A 758 5.60 -52.34 -3.81
CA LEU A 758 5.90 -52.69 -5.20
C LEU A 758 7.13 -51.91 -5.64
N SER A 759 8.12 -52.61 -6.20
CA SER A 759 9.40 -52.02 -6.57
C SER A 759 9.80 -52.44 -7.98
N THR A 760 10.19 -51.46 -8.79
CA THR A 760 10.88 -51.65 -10.06
C THR A 760 12.38 -51.40 -9.91
N SER A 761 13.13 -51.36 -11.02
CA SER A 761 14.55 -51.00 -10.99
C SER A 761 14.80 -49.53 -10.60
N SER A 762 13.83 -48.63 -10.86
CA SER A 762 13.95 -47.19 -10.65
C SER A 762 13.01 -46.62 -9.58
N SER A 763 11.90 -47.29 -9.27
CA SER A 763 10.81 -46.73 -8.46
C SER A 763 10.29 -47.72 -7.41
N THR A 764 9.63 -47.19 -6.38
CA THR A 764 8.97 -48.00 -5.35
C THR A 764 7.74 -47.29 -4.80
N ILE A 765 6.63 -48.01 -4.71
CA ILE A 765 5.38 -47.54 -4.09
C ILE A 765 4.93 -48.49 -2.99
N THR A 766 4.09 -47.99 -2.07
CA THR A 766 3.46 -48.83 -1.04
C THR A 766 1.97 -48.51 -0.94
N LYS A 767 1.10 -49.52 -1.13
CA LYS A 767 -0.36 -49.39 -1.02
C LYS A 767 -0.89 -50.13 0.22
N LYS A 768 -1.91 -49.55 0.86
CA LYS A 768 -2.63 -50.19 1.97
C LYS A 768 -3.65 -51.20 1.44
N VAL A 769 -3.69 -52.39 2.01
CA VAL A 769 -4.65 -53.47 1.69
C VAL A 769 -5.41 -53.88 2.95
N ILE A 770 -6.74 -53.90 2.88
CA ILE A 770 -7.63 -54.30 3.98
C ILE A 770 -8.11 -55.72 3.70
N LYS A 771 -7.74 -56.69 4.55
CA LYS A 771 -8.25 -58.07 4.51
C LYS A 771 -9.49 -58.19 5.38
N LYS A 772 -10.60 -58.64 4.78
CA LYS A 772 -11.85 -59.00 5.49
C LYS A 772 -11.82 -60.41 6.03
#